data_AF-A0AAV8W5R9-F1
#
_entry.id   AF-A0AAV8W5R9-F1
#
_cell.length_a   1.000
_cell.length_b   1.000
_cell.length_c   1.000
_cell.angle_alpha   90.00
_cell.angle_beta   90.00
_cell.angle_gamma   90.00
#
_symmetry.space_group_name_H-M   'P 1'
#
loop_
_entity.id
_entity.type
_entity.pdbx_description
1 polymer ?
#
loop_
_entity_poly.entity_id
_entity_poly.type
_entity_poly.pdbx_seq_one_letter_code
_entity_poly.pdbx_strand_id
1 'polypeptide(L)'
;MSRQMNQNERKIAEKLIILNDRGTGMLTRIYNIKKACGDAKSKPGFLSDKNLESSIKNIVRRFPNIDVKSLTPIQNLRNEIIKSLSLYYYTFVDLLDFKDHVSELLTSMDAFQVDLDISTNFELTKYYLDLVTTYVSLMVLLSRVEDRKAVLGLFNAAYEIVHGSPDQSFPRLGSMIMDYDIPFKKLCEEFVPHARLLAQALNSLIPIYVPRNVSADKWRSEQRLTLVGTPALLLKPVLSERMSCEFLSMDTMEKWIIFGLLLINNVLLQQDHYSKLFLNALESVWVIPLFRDEVVHIHQYIWSFFDTLKGYGKRISEVKEAYNHAVQKAGYNHRERRKFLRTALKELGLIFMDQPGLLGPKALMIFMGLCYARDEVLWLLRHNDNPPIHKTKGKSTEDLVDRHLPELLFHMEDLRVLVRKYSQVMQRYYVQYLSHWDAITLKEIMQKLQTCPEDEGIILSSLCNTISNLSVKQVEDNETFNFFAFRLDWFRLQAYTSTAKSTIRLIDNRNLAQLLDSVQFHTKMVDNLDEMLRETSDLSIFCFYNRIFEEQFHMCLEFPAQNRYIVAFPSICSHFQNCTHELCPEERHHIRERSLSVVNMFLDEMAKEAKNIITAICDQQCKMSDQLLPKNCAHLISQQINRKKKEKNKKKCDRI
;
A
#
# COMPACT_ATOMS: atom_id res chain seq x y z
N MET A 1 -18.50 -25.71 32.30
CA MET A 1 -19.61 -24.86 31.83
C MET A 1 -19.03 -23.51 31.45
N SER A 2 -18.72 -23.30 30.17
CA SER A 2 -18.31 -21.98 29.67
C SER A 2 -19.53 -21.06 29.72
N ARG A 3 -19.40 -19.89 30.37
CA ARG A 3 -20.41 -18.82 30.27
C ARG A 3 -20.65 -18.58 28.77
N GLN A 4 -21.91 -18.64 28.33
CA GLN A 4 -22.28 -18.09 27.03
C GLN A 4 -22.04 -16.57 27.13
N MET A 5 -20.85 -16.12 26.68
CA MET A 5 -20.55 -14.69 26.58
C MET A 5 -21.61 -14.05 25.70
N ASN A 6 -22.15 -12.92 26.15
CA ASN A 6 -23.16 -12.19 25.40
C ASN A 6 -22.53 -11.65 24.09
N GLN A 7 -23.32 -11.45 23.04
CA GLN A 7 -22.82 -11.04 21.71
C GLN A 7 -21.98 -9.75 21.77
N ASN A 8 -22.37 -8.81 22.64
CA ASN A 8 -21.75 -7.49 22.79
C ASN A 8 -20.42 -7.51 23.58
N GLU A 9 -20.15 -8.57 24.36
CA GLU A 9 -18.96 -8.68 25.21
C GLU A 9 -17.69 -9.14 24.47
N ARG A 10 -17.80 -9.49 23.17
CA ARG A 10 -16.71 -10.13 22.41
C ARG A 10 -15.72 -9.18 21.76
N LYS A 11 -16.11 -7.91 21.60
CA LYS A 11 -15.25 -6.84 21.10
C LYS A 11 -14.57 -7.19 19.77
N ILE A 12 -15.33 -7.75 18.81
CA ILE A 12 -14.81 -8.16 17.49
C ILE A 12 -14.16 -6.98 16.79
N ALA A 13 -14.80 -5.81 16.79
CA ALA A 13 -14.26 -4.59 16.18
C ALA A 13 -12.90 -4.21 16.79
N GLU A 14 -12.79 -4.16 18.12
CA GLU A 14 -11.54 -3.82 18.80
C GLU A 14 -10.44 -4.88 18.58
N LYS A 15 -10.79 -6.17 18.67
CA LYS A 15 -9.84 -7.25 18.41
C LYS A 15 -9.31 -7.18 16.97
N LEU A 16 -10.17 -6.89 15.99
CA LEU A 16 -9.76 -6.72 14.60
C LEU A 16 -8.82 -5.52 14.41
N ILE A 17 -9.11 -4.37 15.01
CA ILE A 17 -8.23 -3.19 14.94
C ILE A 17 -6.86 -3.52 15.54
N ILE A 18 -6.84 -4.03 16.77
CA ILE A 18 -5.61 -4.30 17.52
C ILE A 18 -4.76 -5.36 16.82
N LEU A 19 -5.38 -6.44 16.33
CA LEU A 19 -4.63 -7.51 15.67
C LEU A 19 -4.13 -7.09 14.29
N ASN A 20 -4.86 -6.26 13.53
CA ASN A 20 -4.33 -5.75 12.26
C ASN A 20 -3.09 -4.87 12.48
N ASP A 21 -3.15 -3.93 13.42
CA ASP A 21 -2.00 -3.09 13.80
C ASP A 21 -0.81 -3.95 14.28
N ARG A 22 -1.08 -4.88 15.21
CA ARG A 22 -0.06 -5.84 15.70
C ARG A 22 0.54 -6.65 14.55
N GLY A 23 -0.27 -7.08 13.58
CA GLY A 23 0.15 -7.82 12.40
C GLY A 23 1.10 -7.00 11.51
N THR A 24 0.80 -5.73 11.25
CA THR A 24 1.71 -4.81 10.53
C THR A 24 3.03 -4.63 11.26
N GLY A 25 3.00 -4.48 12.59
CA GLY A 25 4.21 -4.43 13.40
C GLY A 25 5.03 -5.72 13.31
N MET A 26 4.39 -6.89 13.39
CA MET A 26 5.07 -8.18 13.23
C MET A 26 5.66 -8.35 11.82
N LEU A 27 4.95 -7.95 10.75
CA LEU A 27 5.50 -7.94 9.39
C LEU A 27 6.78 -7.10 9.32
N THR A 28 6.75 -5.92 9.95
CA THR A 28 7.90 -5.01 10.02
C THR A 28 9.10 -5.65 10.71
N ARG A 29 8.88 -6.28 11.87
CA ARG A 29 9.96 -6.96 12.61
C ARG A 29 10.54 -8.15 11.84
N ILE A 30 9.68 -9.04 11.32
CA ILE A 30 10.10 -10.22 10.56
C ILE A 30 10.81 -9.82 9.25
N TYR A 31 10.34 -8.77 8.59
CA TYR A 31 11.01 -8.19 7.42
C TYR A 31 12.44 -7.76 7.76
N ASN A 32 12.65 -7.03 8.85
CA ASN A 32 13.98 -6.59 9.26
C ASN A 32 14.89 -7.78 9.64
N ILE A 33 14.35 -8.79 10.33
CA ILE A 33 15.10 -10.03 10.60
C ILE A 33 15.50 -10.72 9.30
N LYS A 34 14.59 -10.83 8.33
CA LYS A 34 14.88 -11.43 7.03
C LYS A 34 15.99 -10.67 6.30
N LYS A 35 15.90 -9.34 6.21
CA LYS A 35 16.92 -8.52 5.55
C LYS A 35 18.26 -8.62 6.28
N ALA A 36 18.26 -8.58 7.61
CA ALA A 36 19.48 -8.65 8.41
C ALA A 36 20.18 -10.01 8.29
N CYS A 37 19.43 -11.13 8.31
CA CYS A 37 19.99 -12.47 8.12
C CYS A 37 20.42 -12.75 6.67
N GLY A 38 19.80 -12.11 5.69
CA GLY A 38 20.14 -12.23 4.27
C GLY A 38 21.38 -11.45 3.84
N ASP A 39 21.75 -10.39 4.57
CA ASP A 39 22.96 -9.62 4.30
C ASP A 39 24.15 -10.09 5.15
N ALA A 40 25.26 -10.39 4.48
CA ALA A 40 26.46 -10.93 5.11
C ALA A 40 27.11 -9.97 6.13
N LYS A 41 26.88 -8.66 6.02
CA LYS A 41 27.44 -7.67 6.95
C LYS A 41 26.59 -7.51 8.21
N SER A 42 25.27 -7.62 8.12
CA SER A 42 24.36 -7.51 9.27
C SER A 42 24.02 -8.84 9.93
N LYS A 43 24.30 -9.98 9.28
CA LYS A 43 23.99 -11.31 9.81
C LYS A 43 24.68 -11.52 11.17
N PRO A 44 23.97 -12.03 12.20
CA PRO A 44 24.57 -12.32 13.50
C PRO A 44 25.84 -13.17 13.36
N GLY A 45 26.96 -12.68 13.92
CA GLY A 45 28.29 -13.27 13.70
C GLY A 45 28.37 -14.76 14.02
N PHE A 46 27.61 -15.24 15.02
CA PHE A 46 27.52 -16.66 15.38
C PHE A 46 27.07 -17.57 14.23
N LEU A 47 26.20 -17.08 13.34
CA LEU A 47 25.69 -17.85 12.21
C LEU A 47 26.72 -17.99 11.07
N SER A 48 27.77 -17.17 11.10
CA SER A 48 28.86 -17.17 10.12
C SER A 48 30.18 -17.69 10.71
N ASP A 49 30.21 -18.06 11.99
CA ASP A 49 31.40 -18.57 12.67
C ASP A 49 31.68 -20.03 12.28
N LYS A 50 32.85 -20.27 11.69
CA LYS A 50 33.33 -21.59 11.29
C LYS A 50 33.42 -22.57 12.47
N ASN A 51 33.69 -22.08 13.69
CA ASN A 51 33.76 -22.93 14.88
C ASN A 51 32.37 -23.44 15.31
N LEU A 52 31.31 -22.70 14.98
CA LEU A 52 29.93 -23.05 15.31
C LEU A 52 29.21 -23.78 14.17
N GLU A 53 29.76 -23.82 12.97
CA GLU A 53 29.14 -24.39 11.78
C GLU A 53 28.66 -25.84 11.98
N SER A 54 29.49 -26.69 12.60
CA SER A 54 29.13 -28.09 12.88
C SER A 54 27.97 -28.21 13.88
N SER A 55 27.96 -27.36 14.90
CA SER A 55 26.91 -27.27 15.92
C SER A 55 25.60 -26.79 15.31
N ILE A 56 25.65 -25.75 14.46
CA ILE A 56 24.50 -25.20 13.75
C ILE A 56 23.90 -26.23 12.80
N LYS A 57 24.73 -26.94 12.02
CA LYS A 57 24.26 -28.02 11.14
C LYS A 57 23.55 -29.13 11.94
N ASN A 58 24.07 -29.50 13.10
CA ASN A 58 23.43 -30.50 13.97
C ASN A 58 22.09 -29.98 14.53
N ILE A 59 22.04 -28.72 15.00
CA ILE A 59 20.82 -28.06 15.46
C ILE A 59 19.75 -28.07 14.37
N VAL A 60 20.08 -27.57 13.17
CA VAL A 60 19.12 -27.45 12.06
C VAL A 60 18.61 -28.82 11.63
N ARG A 61 19.49 -29.84 11.59
CA ARG A 61 19.11 -31.21 11.22
C ARG A 61 18.17 -31.87 12.22
N ARG A 62 18.35 -31.59 13.52
CA ARG A 62 17.53 -32.19 14.60
C ARG A 62 16.36 -31.31 15.05
N PHE A 63 16.23 -30.10 14.50
CA PHE A 63 15.21 -29.14 14.90
C PHE A 63 13.79 -29.75 14.79
N PRO A 64 12.92 -29.62 15.81
CA PRO A 64 13.10 -28.87 17.07
C PRO A 64 13.72 -29.68 18.22
N ASN A 65 13.98 -30.96 18.05
CA ASN A 65 14.48 -31.88 19.09
C ASN A 65 16.01 -31.85 19.20
N ILE A 66 16.54 -30.76 19.77
CA ILE A 66 17.99 -30.50 19.85
C ILE A 66 18.64 -31.31 21.00
N ASP A 67 19.78 -31.93 20.74
CA ASP A 67 20.59 -32.62 21.75
C ASP A 67 21.73 -31.73 22.25
N VAL A 68 21.46 -31.00 23.33
CA VAL A 68 22.35 -29.96 23.89
C VAL A 68 23.69 -30.52 24.38
N LYS A 69 23.72 -31.79 24.81
CA LYS A 69 24.95 -32.45 25.30
C LYS A 69 26.01 -32.60 24.20
N SER A 70 25.60 -32.58 22.94
CA SER A 70 26.48 -32.71 21.78
C SER A 70 27.11 -31.38 21.30
N LEU A 71 26.79 -30.24 21.95
CA LEU A 71 27.11 -28.89 21.47
C LEU A 71 28.21 -28.20 22.31
N THR A 72 29.36 -28.85 22.47
CA THR A 72 30.49 -28.33 23.27
C THR A 72 30.99 -26.93 22.86
N PRO A 73 31.03 -26.52 21.58
CA PRO A 73 31.49 -25.17 21.20
C PRO A 73 30.59 -24.04 21.70
N ILE A 74 29.28 -24.30 21.90
CA ILE A 74 28.29 -23.31 22.35
C ILE A 74 28.51 -22.97 23.83
N GLN A 75 29.05 -23.91 24.61
CA GLN A 75 29.16 -23.77 26.06
C GLN A 75 29.95 -22.52 26.47
N ASN A 76 31.03 -22.17 25.75
CA ASN A 76 31.84 -20.99 26.06
C ASN A 76 31.21 -19.66 25.62
N LEU A 77 30.25 -19.69 24.68
CA LEU A 77 29.62 -18.50 24.09
C LEU A 77 28.15 -18.29 24.53
N ARG A 78 27.63 -19.18 25.40
CA ARG A 78 26.21 -19.26 25.78
C ARG A 78 25.58 -17.91 26.16
N ASN A 79 26.24 -17.11 26.99
CA ASN A 79 25.71 -15.84 27.46
C ASN A 79 25.65 -14.78 26.34
N GLU A 80 26.65 -14.77 25.44
CA GLU A 80 26.69 -13.85 24.31
C GLU A 80 25.65 -14.22 23.26
N ILE A 81 25.45 -15.52 23.00
CA ILE A 81 24.42 -16.04 22.10
C ILE A 81 23.04 -15.64 22.61
N ILE A 82 22.73 -15.87 23.88
CA ILE A 82 21.44 -15.46 24.48
C ILE A 82 21.24 -13.96 24.31
N LYS A 83 22.24 -13.15 24.69
CA LYS A 83 22.14 -11.70 24.59
C LYS A 83 21.88 -11.24 23.16
N SER A 84 22.63 -11.75 22.19
CA SER A 84 22.58 -11.30 20.79
C SER A 84 21.35 -11.81 20.03
N LEU A 85 20.86 -13.02 20.32
CA LEU A 85 19.75 -13.62 19.59
C LEU A 85 18.40 -13.43 20.29
N SER A 86 18.38 -12.92 21.53
CA SER A 86 17.15 -12.68 22.31
C SER A 86 16.09 -11.90 21.53
N LEU A 87 16.47 -10.80 20.88
CA LEU A 87 15.55 -9.96 20.11
C LEU A 87 14.86 -10.74 18.98
N TYR A 88 15.63 -11.58 18.27
CA TYR A 88 15.09 -12.39 17.18
C TYR A 88 14.21 -13.50 17.72
N TYR A 89 14.68 -14.22 18.76
CA TYR A 89 13.93 -15.29 19.40
C TYR A 89 12.57 -14.83 19.89
N TYR A 90 12.52 -13.77 20.70
CA TYR A 90 11.25 -13.26 21.24
C TYR A 90 10.36 -12.62 20.18
N THR A 91 10.91 -12.13 19.06
CA THR A 91 10.08 -11.72 17.91
C THR A 91 9.33 -12.92 17.30
N PHE A 92 9.94 -14.11 17.25
CA PHE A 92 9.25 -15.32 16.80
C PHE A 92 8.26 -15.85 17.84
N VAL A 93 8.52 -15.66 19.14
CA VAL A 93 7.55 -15.95 20.21
C VAL A 93 6.33 -15.03 20.08
N ASP A 94 6.53 -13.73 19.88
CA ASP A 94 5.45 -12.76 19.63
C ASP A 94 4.61 -13.14 18.40
N LEU A 95 5.23 -13.72 17.36
CA LEU A 95 4.54 -14.22 16.19
C LEU A 95 3.69 -15.46 16.48
N LEU A 96 4.15 -16.35 17.36
CA LEU A 96 3.36 -17.49 17.85
C LEU A 96 2.14 -17.00 18.62
N ASP A 97 2.30 -16.04 19.53
CA ASP A 97 1.18 -15.47 20.28
C ASP A 97 0.20 -14.74 19.34
N PHE A 98 0.71 -13.96 18.38
CA PHE A 98 -0.14 -13.32 17.37
C PHE A 98 -0.99 -14.36 16.61
N LYS A 99 -0.37 -15.46 16.16
CA LYS A 99 -1.07 -16.55 15.49
C LYS A 99 -2.21 -17.11 16.34
N ASP A 100 -1.96 -17.37 17.63
CA ASP A 100 -2.96 -17.93 18.54
C ASP A 100 -4.19 -17.00 18.65
N HIS A 101 -3.96 -15.70 18.82
CA HIS A 101 -5.04 -14.70 18.91
C HIS A 101 -5.83 -14.54 17.61
N VAL A 102 -5.15 -14.62 16.45
CA VAL A 102 -5.82 -14.62 15.15
C VAL A 102 -6.70 -15.85 15.00
N SER A 103 -6.18 -17.05 15.31
CA SER A 103 -6.96 -18.28 15.25
C SER A 103 -8.18 -18.23 16.17
N GLU A 104 -8.03 -17.75 17.41
CA GLU A 104 -9.15 -17.57 18.34
C GLU A 104 -10.23 -16.64 17.78
N LEU A 105 -9.83 -15.48 17.22
CA LEU A 105 -10.76 -14.52 16.67
C LEU A 105 -11.52 -15.08 15.46
N LEU A 106 -10.81 -15.72 14.52
CA LEU A 106 -11.44 -16.34 13.35
C LEU A 106 -12.44 -17.42 13.77
N THR A 107 -12.05 -18.32 14.68
CA THR A 107 -12.97 -19.33 15.24
C THR A 107 -14.18 -18.70 15.91
N SER A 108 -14.00 -17.58 16.63
CA SER A 108 -15.11 -16.83 17.22
C SER A 108 -16.07 -16.31 16.15
N MET A 109 -15.58 -15.66 15.10
CA MET A 109 -16.41 -15.12 14.03
C MET A 109 -17.21 -16.21 13.30
N ASP A 110 -16.62 -17.39 13.06
CA ASP A 110 -17.34 -18.52 12.49
C ASP A 110 -18.42 -19.09 13.41
N ALA A 111 -18.10 -19.23 14.71
CA ALA A 111 -19.06 -19.73 15.70
C ALA A 111 -20.31 -18.84 15.79
N PHE A 112 -20.17 -17.55 15.54
CA PHE A 112 -21.30 -16.60 15.50
C PHE A 112 -21.91 -16.40 14.14
N GLN A 113 -21.40 -17.07 13.12
CA GLN A 113 -21.89 -16.97 11.76
C GLN A 113 -21.98 -15.50 11.34
N VAL A 114 -20.87 -14.77 11.52
CA VAL A 114 -20.78 -13.38 11.07
C VAL A 114 -21.07 -13.32 9.57
N ASP A 115 -21.85 -12.33 9.15
CA ASP A 115 -22.11 -12.02 7.76
C ASP A 115 -21.12 -10.95 7.30
N LEU A 116 -20.38 -11.20 6.21
CA LEU A 116 -19.41 -10.25 5.65
C LEU A 116 -19.84 -9.84 4.24
N ASP A 117 -19.98 -8.55 4.02
CA ASP A 117 -20.25 -7.93 2.73
C ASP A 117 -19.59 -6.55 2.67
N ILE A 118 -18.56 -6.41 1.83
CA ILE A 118 -17.76 -5.18 1.70
C ILE A 118 -18.62 -3.96 1.33
N SER A 119 -19.78 -4.17 0.71
CA SER A 119 -20.71 -3.10 0.31
C SER A 119 -21.71 -2.70 1.39
N THR A 120 -21.73 -3.42 2.52
CA THR A 120 -22.67 -3.20 3.62
C THR A 120 -21.92 -2.94 4.93
N ASN A 121 -21.13 -3.88 5.42
CA ASN A 121 -20.30 -3.74 6.63
C ASN A 121 -18.83 -3.61 6.23
N PHE A 122 -18.52 -2.48 5.58
CA PHE A 122 -17.23 -2.21 4.97
C PHE A 122 -16.06 -2.41 5.94
N GLU A 123 -16.10 -1.80 7.13
CA GLU A 123 -15.02 -1.88 8.11
C GLU A 123 -14.83 -3.32 8.59
N LEU A 124 -15.91 -4.01 8.95
CA LEU A 124 -15.84 -5.40 9.40
C LEU A 124 -15.26 -6.34 8.35
N THR A 125 -15.70 -6.21 7.11
CA THR A 125 -15.22 -7.04 6.00
C THR A 125 -13.78 -6.70 5.62
N LYS A 126 -13.43 -5.41 5.55
CA LYS A 126 -12.08 -4.94 5.27
C LYS A 126 -11.08 -5.44 6.30
N TYR A 127 -11.32 -5.17 7.59
CA TYR A 127 -10.38 -5.57 8.66
C TYR A 127 -10.27 -7.09 8.80
N TYR A 128 -11.33 -7.84 8.50
CA TYR A 128 -11.26 -9.29 8.43
C TYR A 128 -10.33 -9.76 7.30
N LEU A 129 -10.51 -9.25 6.08
CA LEU A 129 -9.68 -9.61 4.92
C LEU A 129 -8.23 -9.15 5.07
N ASP A 130 -8.01 -7.96 5.65
CA ASP A 130 -6.68 -7.46 6.01
C ASP A 130 -5.99 -8.37 7.01
N LEU A 131 -6.71 -8.85 8.05
CA LEU A 131 -6.12 -9.73 9.05
C LEU A 131 -5.72 -11.08 8.44
N VAL A 132 -6.62 -11.66 7.64
CA VAL A 132 -6.37 -12.92 6.93
C VAL A 132 -5.16 -12.80 6.02
N THR A 133 -5.07 -11.75 5.20
CA THR A 133 -3.95 -11.59 4.26
C THR A 133 -2.65 -11.17 4.93
N THR A 134 -2.71 -10.43 6.06
CA THR A 134 -1.56 -10.13 6.91
C THR A 134 -1.01 -11.41 7.54
N TYR A 135 -1.88 -12.28 8.05
CA TYR A 135 -1.51 -13.58 8.59
C TYR A 135 -0.84 -14.48 7.54
N VAL A 136 -1.41 -14.56 6.33
CA VAL A 136 -0.77 -15.26 5.20
C VAL A 136 0.60 -14.67 4.88
N SER A 137 0.68 -13.34 4.77
CA SER A 137 1.93 -12.65 4.41
C SER A 137 3.03 -12.91 5.46
N LEU A 138 2.66 -12.90 6.75
CA LEU A 138 3.54 -13.21 7.87
C LEU A 138 4.09 -14.63 7.79
N MET A 139 3.23 -15.62 7.61
CA MET A 139 3.65 -17.02 7.60
C MET A 139 4.48 -17.37 6.36
N VAL A 140 4.20 -16.74 5.22
CA VAL A 140 5.04 -16.88 4.02
C VAL A 140 6.37 -16.15 4.18
N LEU A 141 6.39 -14.96 4.79
CA LEU A 141 7.64 -14.23 5.04
C LEU A 141 8.52 -14.96 6.06
N LEU A 142 7.92 -15.51 7.12
CA LEU A 142 8.54 -16.38 8.10
C LEU A 142 9.27 -17.56 7.43
N SER A 143 8.60 -18.26 6.50
CA SER A 143 9.19 -19.43 5.83
C SER A 143 10.39 -19.06 4.94
N ARG A 144 10.54 -17.78 4.59
CA ARG A 144 11.64 -17.23 3.79
C ARG A 144 12.82 -16.71 4.63
N VAL A 145 12.72 -16.77 5.95
CA VAL A 145 13.89 -16.56 6.82
C VAL A 145 14.69 -17.86 6.85
N GLU A 146 15.75 -17.94 6.06
CA GLU A 146 16.56 -19.17 5.87
C GLU A 146 17.16 -19.66 7.20
N ASP A 147 17.78 -18.76 7.97
CA ASP A 147 18.45 -19.10 9.23
C ASP A 147 17.50 -19.26 10.43
N ARG A 148 16.16 -19.25 10.25
CA ARG A 148 15.20 -19.26 11.38
C ARG A 148 15.43 -20.43 12.35
N LYS A 149 15.67 -21.65 11.84
CA LYS A 149 15.93 -22.85 12.66
C LYS A 149 17.26 -22.74 13.41
N ALA A 150 18.27 -22.15 12.78
CA ALA A 150 19.58 -21.93 13.40
C ALA A 150 19.49 -20.88 14.52
N VAL A 151 18.85 -19.74 14.27
CA VAL A 151 18.65 -18.68 15.26
C VAL A 151 17.91 -19.21 16.50
N LEU A 152 16.75 -19.85 16.28
CA LEU A 152 15.92 -20.34 17.38
C LEU A 152 16.59 -21.49 18.15
N GLY A 153 17.21 -22.42 17.42
CA GLY A 153 17.87 -23.56 18.03
C GLY A 153 19.15 -23.20 18.78
N LEU A 154 19.95 -22.25 18.27
CA LEU A 154 21.13 -21.73 18.98
C LEU A 154 20.74 -21.02 20.27
N PHE A 155 19.71 -20.16 20.21
CA PHE A 155 19.21 -19.47 21.40
C PHE A 155 18.74 -20.48 22.45
N ASN A 156 17.87 -21.42 22.07
CA ASN A 156 17.35 -22.40 23.02
C ASN A 156 18.44 -23.31 23.59
N ALA A 157 19.39 -23.77 22.77
CA ALA A 157 20.51 -24.58 23.24
C ALA A 157 21.37 -23.81 24.26
N ALA A 158 21.70 -22.54 23.98
CA ALA A 158 22.44 -21.70 24.91
C ALA A 158 21.63 -21.45 26.20
N TYR A 159 20.33 -21.18 26.07
CA TYR A 159 19.42 -20.98 27.20
C TYR A 159 19.35 -22.20 28.12
N GLU A 160 19.20 -23.40 27.55
CA GLU A 160 19.15 -24.66 28.29
C GLU A 160 20.46 -24.97 29.02
N ILE A 161 21.62 -24.66 28.42
CA ILE A 161 22.92 -24.82 29.10
C ILE A 161 23.01 -23.93 30.35
N VAL A 162 22.44 -22.72 30.30
CA VAL A 162 22.49 -21.75 31.41
C VAL A 162 21.46 -22.08 32.49
N HIS A 163 20.23 -22.44 32.11
CA HIS A 163 19.10 -22.56 33.04
C HIS A 163 18.76 -24.01 33.43
N GLY A 164 19.36 -25.01 32.76
CA GLY A 164 19.10 -26.43 33.00
C GLY A 164 17.81 -26.97 32.37
N SER A 165 17.03 -26.12 31.71
CA SER A 165 15.81 -26.47 30.97
C SER A 165 15.65 -25.60 29.72
N PRO A 166 14.99 -26.11 28.65
CA PRO A 166 14.68 -25.29 27.47
C PRO A 166 13.74 -24.13 27.83
N ASP A 167 13.72 -23.11 26.96
CA ASP A 167 12.77 -22.01 27.10
C ASP A 167 11.32 -22.53 26.98
N GLN A 168 10.41 -21.98 27.78
CA GLN A 168 9.04 -22.47 27.89
C GLN A 168 8.28 -22.42 26.56
N SER A 169 8.57 -21.43 25.70
CA SER A 169 7.91 -21.25 24.42
C SER A 169 8.52 -22.12 23.32
N PHE A 170 9.75 -22.62 23.50
CA PHE A 170 10.49 -23.32 22.46
C PHE A 170 9.77 -24.56 21.88
N PRO A 171 9.12 -25.44 22.68
CA PRO A 171 8.45 -26.61 22.12
C PRO A 171 7.32 -26.24 21.14
N ARG A 172 6.47 -25.28 21.52
CA ARG A 172 5.37 -24.78 20.66
C ARG A 172 5.91 -24.03 19.45
N LEU A 173 6.91 -23.18 19.68
CA LEU A 173 7.55 -22.39 18.62
C LEU A 173 8.24 -23.30 17.60
N GLY A 174 8.99 -24.30 18.05
CA GLY A 174 9.62 -25.29 17.20
C GLY A 174 8.61 -26.06 16.35
N SER A 175 7.48 -26.47 16.92
CA SER A 175 6.38 -27.08 16.17
C SER A 175 5.82 -26.14 15.11
N MET A 176 5.56 -24.87 15.45
CA MET A 176 5.08 -23.87 14.49
C MET A 176 6.05 -23.73 13.31
N ILE A 177 7.35 -23.60 13.59
CA ILE A 177 8.37 -23.43 12.54
C ILE A 177 8.41 -24.62 11.57
N MET A 178 8.19 -25.85 12.08
CA MET A 178 8.11 -27.05 11.24
C MET A 178 6.80 -27.10 10.44
N ASP A 179 5.67 -26.78 11.07
CA ASP A 179 4.35 -26.78 10.43
C ASP A 179 4.30 -25.84 9.22
N TYR A 180 4.95 -24.67 9.31
CA TYR A 180 5.01 -23.67 8.24
C TYR A 180 6.25 -23.77 7.33
N ASP A 181 6.97 -24.91 7.31
CA ASP A 181 8.00 -25.14 6.28
C ASP A 181 7.40 -25.07 4.86
N ILE A 182 6.15 -25.52 4.69
CA ILE A 182 5.34 -25.34 3.48
C ILE A 182 4.10 -24.50 3.86
N PRO A 183 4.19 -23.17 3.89
CA PRO A 183 3.22 -22.33 4.60
C PRO A 183 1.80 -22.47 4.08
N PHE A 184 1.59 -22.49 2.76
CA PHE A 184 0.22 -22.60 2.22
C PHE A 184 -0.43 -23.95 2.46
N LYS A 185 0.33 -25.04 2.61
CA LYS A 185 -0.25 -26.33 2.96
C LYS A 185 -0.90 -26.25 4.36
N LYS A 186 -0.14 -25.78 5.34
CA LYS A 186 -0.63 -25.60 6.71
C LYS A 186 -1.75 -24.58 6.79
N LEU A 187 -1.61 -23.43 6.12
CA LEU A 187 -2.64 -22.39 6.09
C LEU A 187 -3.96 -22.92 5.50
N CYS A 188 -3.93 -23.70 4.42
CA CYS A 188 -5.16 -24.27 3.86
C CYS A 188 -5.83 -25.25 4.83
N GLU A 189 -5.06 -26.08 5.54
CA GLU A 189 -5.57 -26.98 6.57
C GLU A 189 -6.24 -26.21 7.72
N GLU A 190 -5.64 -25.10 8.17
CA GLU A 190 -6.19 -24.24 9.23
C GLU A 190 -7.45 -23.48 8.79
N PHE A 191 -7.56 -23.13 7.51
CA PHE A 191 -8.70 -22.35 6.99
C PHE A 191 -9.91 -23.18 6.56
N VAL A 192 -9.85 -24.52 6.64
CA VAL A 192 -11.00 -25.40 6.39
C VAL A 192 -12.25 -24.99 7.19
N PRO A 193 -12.21 -24.79 8.52
CA PRO A 193 -13.40 -24.35 9.28
C PRO A 193 -13.86 -22.93 8.93
N HIS A 194 -12.96 -22.08 8.43
CA HIS A 194 -13.20 -20.67 8.11
C HIS A 194 -13.70 -20.46 6.66
N ALA A 195 -13.82 -21.53 5.88
CA ALA A 195 -13.99 -21.45 4.44
C ALA A 195 -15.27 -20.74 4.01
N ARG A 196 -16.38 -20.94 4.74
CA ARG A 196 -17.67 -20.32 4.44
C ARG A 196 -17.62 -18.80 4.62
N LEU A 197 -17.10 -18.35 5.76
CA LEU A 197 -17.01 -16.92 6.10
C LEU A 197 -16.08 -16.19 5.13
N LEU A 198 -14.91 -16.77 4.85
CA LEU A 198 -13.96 -16.20 3.89
C LEU A 198 -14.54 -16.17 2.46
N ALA A 199 -15.21 -17.23 2.02
CA ALA A 199 -15.86 -17.24 0.70
C ALA A 199 -16.90 -16.14 0.56
N GLN A 200 -17.74 -15.92 1.58
CA GLN A 200 -18.74 -14.86 1.60
C GLN A 200 -18.11 -13.47 1.46
N ALA A 201 -17.07 -13.19 2.25
CA ALA A 201 -16.34 -11.91 2.16
C ALA A 201 -15.73 -11.70 0.76
N LEU A 202 -15.09 -12.72 0.18
CA LEU A 202 -14.48 -12.63 -1.15
C LEU A 202 -15.52 -12.50 -2.28
N ASN A 203 -16.67 -13.15 -2.15
CA ASN A 203 -17.77 -13.01 -3.11
C ASN A 203 -18.29 -11.57 -3.17
N SER A 204 -18.34 -10.88 -2.02
CA SER A 204 -18.78 -9.48 -1.96
C SER A 204 -17.84 -8.51 -2.71
N LEU A 205 -16.60 -8.93 -3.01
CA LEU A 205 -15.66 -8.13 -3.80
C LEU A 205 -15.99 -8.16 -5.31
N ILE A 206 -16.67 -9.18 -5.83
CA ILE A 206 -16.99 -9.29 -7.26
C ILE A 206 -17.64 -8.01 -7.84
N PRO A 207 -18.72 -7.47 -7.24
CA PRO A 207 -19.38 -6.27 -7.76
C PRO A 207 -18.57 -4.97 -7.55
N ILE A 208 -17.40 -5.03 -6.90
CA ILE A 208 -16.50 -3.89 -6.67
C ILE A 208 -15.27 -4.01 -7.57
N TYR A 209 -14.53 -5.10 -7.40
CA TYR A 209 -13.25 -5.35 -8.05
C TYR A 209 -13.38 -5.46 -9.57
N VAL A 210 -14.33 -6.23 -10.08
CA VAL A 210 -14.44 -6.49 -11.53
C VAL A 210 -14.76 -5.21 -12.33
N PRO A 211 -15.74 -4.36 -11.92
CA PRO A 211 -16.00 -3.10 -12.61
C PRO A 211 -14.88 -2.06 -12.46
N ARG A 212 -14.09 -2.13 -11.38
CA ARG A 212 -12.93 -1.25 -11.17
C ARG A 212 -11.71 -1.70 -11.98
N ASN A 213 -11.52 -3.02 -12.16
CA ASN A 213 -10.41 -3.61 -12.90
C ASN A 213 -10.61 -3.58 -14.42
N VAL A 214 -10.69 -2.38 -14.99
CA VAL A 214 -10.95 -2.18 -16.43
C VAL A 214 -9.84 -1.40 -17.11
N SER A 215 -9.82 -1.38 -18.44
CA SER A 215 -8.81 -0.67 -19.21
C SER A 215 -8.97 0.85 -19.11
N ALA A 216 -7.91 1.59 -19.47
CA ALA A 216 -7.97 3.04 -19.57
C ALA A 216 -9.00 3.53 -20.61
N ASP A 217 -9.23 2.78 -21.69
CA ASP A 217 -10.28 3.10 -22.67
C ASP A 217 -11.67 3.06 -22.05
N LYS A 218 -11.91 2.08 -21.18
CA LYS A 218 -13.17 2.00 -20.43
C LYS A 218 -13.31 3.20 -19.49
N TRP A 219 -12.27 3.58 -18.76
CA TRP A 219 -12.26 4.79 -17.94
C TRP A 219 -12.55 6.07 -18.74
N ARG A 220 -11.99 6.21 -19.95
CA ARG A 220 -12.28 7.32 -20.87
C ARG A 220 -13.75 7.33 -21.29
N SER A 221 -14.27 6.16 -21.71
CA SER A 221 -15.66 6.04 -22.15
C SER A 221 -16.68 6.35 -21.04
N GLU A 222 -16.31 6.06 -19.79
CA GLU A 222 -17.12 6.34 -18.60
C GLU A 222 -16.90 7.74 -18.03
N GLN A 223 -16.04 8.55 -18.65
CA GLN A 223 -15.67 9.88 -18.15
C GLN A 223 -15.28 9.83 -16.66
N ARG A 224 -14.45 8.86 -16.26
CA ARG A 224 -13.99 8.75 -14.88
C ARG A 224 -13.12 9.96 -14.51
N LEU A 225 -13.26 10.46 -13.29
CA LEU A 225 -12.41 11.51 -12.70
C LEU A 225 -12.36 12.84 -13.48
N THR A 226 -13.37 13.17 -14.31
CA THR A 226 -13.46 14.50 -14.95
C THR A 226 -14.47 15.41 -14.24
N LEU A 227 -14.12 16.69 -14.12
CA LEU A 227 -15.02 17.73 -13.63
C LEU A 227 -15.74 18.47 -14.76
N VAL A 228 -15.17 18.44 -15.97
CA VAL A 228 -15.69 19.16 -17.14
C VAL A 228 -16.54 18.29 -18.06
N GLY A 229 -16.56 16.97 -17.86
CA GLY A 229 -17.37 16.05 -18.66
C GLY A 229 -18.87 16.34 -18.59
N THR A 230 -19.36 16.88 -17.47
CA THR A 230 -20.75 17.33 -17.33
C THR A 230 -20.83 18.58 -16.44
N PRO A 231 -20.67 19.80 -17.00
CA PRO A 231 -20.58 21.04 -16.23
C PRO A 231 -21.78 21.31 -15.31
N ALA A 232 -22.98 20.85 -15.69
CA ALA A 232 -24.19 20.98 -14.89
C ALA A 232 -24.14 20.24 -13.53
N LEU A 233 -23.21 19.29 -13.37
CA LEU A 233 -23.02 18.51 -12.13
C LEU A 233 -21.87 19.06 -11.27
N LEU A 234 -21.22 20.15 -11.67
CA LEU A 234 -20.01 20.67 -11.00
C LEU A 234 -20.26 21.04 -9.53
N LEU A 235 -21.42 21.61 -9.20
CA LEU A 235 -21.76 21.97 -7.81
C LEU A 235 -22.40 20.82 -7.02
N LYS A 236 -22.80 19.72 -7.69
CA LYS A 236 -23.42 18.59 -7.00
C LYS A 236 -22.35 17.74 -6.29
N PRO A 237 -22.61 17.26 -5.06
CA PRO A 237 -21.71 16.32 -4.42
C PRO A 237 -21.58 15.05 -5.26
N VAL A 238 -20.38 14.46 -5.28
CA VAL A 238 -20.18 13.11 -5.82
C VAL A 238 -20.54 12.13 -4.73
N LEU A 239 -21.59 11.36 -4.97
CA LEU A 239 -22.13 10.36 -4.05
C LEU A 239 -22.00 8.97 -4.68
N SER A 240 -21.81 7.96 -3.84
CA SER A 240 -21.85 6.55 -4.19
C SER A 240 -22.68 5.81 -3.13
N GLU A 241 -23.38 4.76 -3.54
CA GLU A 241 -24.02 3.85 -2.60
C GLU A 241 -23.00 3.06 -1.76
N ARG A 242 -21.71 3.12 -2.12
CA ARG A 242 -20.61 2.38 -1.50
C ARG A 242 -19.38 3.29 -1.41
N MET A 243 -19.52 4.41 -0.71
CA MET A 243 -18.52 5.49 -0.63
C MET A 243 -17.12 4.95 -0.32
N SER A 244 -16.97 4.10 0.70
CA SER A 244 -15.66 3.57 1.09
C SER A 244 -15.05 2.62 0.05
N CYS A 245 -15.88 1.97 -0.78
CA CYS A 245 -15.40 1.11 -1.86
C CYS A 245 -14.80 1.89 -3.04
N GLU A 246 -15.12 3.18 -3.22
CA GLU A 246 -14.64 3.96 -4.38
C GLU A 246 -13.12 4.24 -4.31
N PHE A 247 -12.57 4.35 -3.11
CA PHE A 247 -11.15 4.61 -2.87
C PHE A 247 -10.44 3.45 -2.14
N LEU A 248 -11.07 2.27 -2.08
CA LEU A 248 -10.42 1.04 -1.62
C LEU A 248 -9.37 0.59 -2.65
N SER A 249 -8.11 0.41 -2.24
CA SER A 249 -7.01 0.03 -3.14
C SER A 249 -7.27 -1.22 -3.97
N MET A 250 -7.00 -1.13 -5.28
CA MET A 250 -6.97 -2.29 -6.19
C MET A 250 -5.92 -3.31 -5.75
N ASP A 251 -4.73 -2.83 -5.38
CA ASP A 251 -3.60 -3.67 -4.94
C ASP A 251 -3.98 -4.51 -3.71
N THR A 252 -4.71 -3.91 -2.78
CA THR A 252 -5.23 -4.58 -1.59
C THR A 252 -6.28 -5.64 -1.95
N MET A 253 -7.25 -5.30 -2.81
CA MET A 253 -8.27 -6.26 -3.25
C MET A 253 -7.67 -7.45 -4.01
N GLU A 254 -6.69 -7.23 -4.89
CA GLU A 254 -5.99 -8.30 -5.60
C GLU A 254 -5.33 -9.28 -4.62
N LYS A 255 -4.67 -8.74 -3.58
CA LYS A 255 -4.06 -9.54 -2.52
C LYS A 255 -5.09 -10.33 -1.72
N TRP A 256 -6.22 -9.71 -1.35
CA TRP A 256 -7.34 -10.39 -0.69
C TRP A 256 -7.90 -11.54 -1.54
N ILE A 257 -8.17 -11.28 -2.82
CA ILE A 257 -8.71 -12.27 -3.75
C ILE A 257 -7.75 -13.44 -3.92
N ILE A 258 -6.46 -13.15 -4.20
CA ILE A 258 -5.51 -14.20 -4.56
C ILE A 258 -5.13 -15.03 -3.35
N PHE A 259 -4.76 -14.41 -2.22
CA PHE A 259 -4.44 -15.18 -1.02
C PHE A 259 -5.68 -15.83 -0.40
N GLY A 260 -6.81 -15.11 -0.35
CA GLY A 260 -8.05 -15.63 0.19
C GLY A 260 -8.54 -16.87 -0.57
N LEU A 261 -8.66 -16.81 -1.90
CA LEU A 261 -9.11 -17.96 -2.68
C LEU A 261 -8.10 -19.11 -2.72
N LEU A 262 -6.81 -18.83 -2.52
CA LEU A 262 -5.79 -19.87 -2.40
C LEU A 262 -5.93 -20.65 -1.07
N LEU A 263 -6.28 -19.97 0.03
CA LEU A 263 -6.58 -20.61 1.32
C LEU A 263 -7.75 -21.59 1.24
N ILE A 264 -8.81 -21.20 0.50
CA ILE A 264 -10.05 -21.97 0.36
C ILE A 264 -10.19 -22.59 -1.03
N ASN A 265 -9.07 -23.04 -1.61
CA ASN A 265 -8.93 -23.50 -3.00
C ASN A 265 -10.01 -24.48 -3.49
N ASN A 266 -10.63 -25.27 -2.61
CA ASN A 266 -11.75 -26.17 -2.97
C ASN A 266 -12.93 -25.43 -3.61
N VAL A 267 -13.20 -24.16 -3.25
CA VAL A 267 -14.29 -23.38 -3.85
C VAL A 267 -14.03 -23.08 -5.33
N LEU A 268 -12.75 -23.03 -5.73
CA LEU A 268 -12.36 -22.87 -7.13
C LEU A 268 -12.79 -24.08 -7.96
N LEU A 269 -12.88 -25.28 -7.40
CA LEU A 269 -13.33 -26.47 -8.13
C LEU A 269 -14.86 -26.54 -8.23
N GLN A 270 -15.57 -26.02 -7.22
CA GLN A 270 -17.01 -26.18 -7.07
C GLN A 270 -17.82 -25.06 -7.73
N GLN A 271 -17.31 -23.82 -7.72
CA GLN A 271 -18.08 -22.64 -8.13
C GLN A 271 -17.29 -21.78 -9.12
N ASP A 272 -17.87 -21.62 -10.31
CA ASP A 272 -17.20 -20.99 -11.46
C ASP A 272 -16.91 -19.48 -11.26
N HIS A 273 -17.76 -18.77 -10.51
CA HIS A 273 -17.57 -17.34 -10.26
C HIS A 273 -16.30 -17.04 -9.45
N TYR A 274 -15.94 -17.88 -8.45
CA TYR A 274 -14.68 -17.73 -7.73
C TYR A 274 -13.48 -18.00 -8.64
N SER A 275 -13.57 -19.00 -9.52
CA SER A 275 -12.53 -19.25 -10.51
C SER A 275 -12.32 -18.06 -11.43
N LYS A 276 -13.40 -17.43 -11.91
CA LYS A 276 -13.33 -16.23 -12.76
C LYS A 276 -12.73 -15.05 -12.01
N LEU A 277 -13.13 -14.81 -10.76
CA LEU A 277 -12.56 -13.76 -9.91
C LEU A 277 -11.05 -13.97 -9.69
N PHE A 278 -10.65 -15.20 -9.37
CA PHE A 278 -9.25 -15.58 -9.16
C PHE A 278 -8.40 -15.34 -10.42
N LEU A 279 -8.88 -15.79 -11.58
CA LEU A 279 -8.18 -15.61 -12.85
C LEU A 279 -8.11 -14.13 -13.25
N ASN A 280 -9.18 -13.35 -13.05
CA ASN A 280 -9.17 -11.92 -13.35
C ASN A 280 -8.09 -11.16 -12.54
N ALA A 281 -7.90 -11.53 -11.26
CA ALA A 281 -6.81 -11.00 -10.45
C ALA A 281 -5.43 -11.44 -10.95
N LEU A 282 -5.26 -12.73 -11.27
CA LEU A 282 -4.01 -13.27 -11.80
C LEU A 282 -3.63 -12.76 -13.20
N GLU A 283 -4.58 -12.31 -14.00
CA GLU A 283 -4.31 -11.69 -15.31
C GLU A 283 -3.76 -10.26 -15.18
N SER A 284 -3.90 -9.64 -14.00
CA SER A 284 -3.54 -8.23 -13.74
C SER A 284 -2.14 -8.07 -13.14
N VAL A 285 -1.60 -9.11 -12.51
CA VAL A 285 -0.29 -9.09 -11.81
C VAL A 285 0.47 -10.39 -12.03
N TRP A 286 1.81 -10.34 -12.04
CA TRP A 286 2.66 -11.56 -11.95
C TRP A 286 3.52 -11.60 -10.68
N VAL A 287 3.57 -10.50 -9.93
CA VAL A 287 4.14 -10.46 -8.58
C VAL A 287 3.18 -9.79 -7.61
N ILE A 288 3.06 -10.38 -6.42
CA ILE A 288 2.29 -9.82 -5.30
C ILE A 288 3.25 -9.44 -4.17
N PRO A 289 3.08 -8.25 -3.56
CA PRO A 289 3.85 -7.87 -2.38
C PRO A 289 3.40 -8.66 -1.14
N LEU A 290 4.35 -9.31 -0.46
CA LEU A 290 4.16 -9.78 0.91
C LEU A 290 4.19 -8.59 1.84
N PHE A 291 5.30 -7.84 1.81
CA PHE A 291 5.52 -6.64 2.59
C PHE A 291 6.68 -5.84 2.01
N ARG A 292 6.51 -4.53 1.80
CA ARG A 292 7.52 -3.64 1.21
C ARG A 292 8.02 -4.17 -0.15
N ASP A 293 9.33 -4.34 -0.32
CA ASP A 293 9.97 -4.86 -1.53
C ASP A 293 10.01 -6.40 -1.61
N GLU A 294 9.55 -7.11 -0.58
CA GLU A 294 9.47 -8.58 -0.61
C GLU A 294 8.22 -9.04 -1.38
N VAL A 295 8.42 -9.70 -2.51
CA VAL A 295 7.35 -10.14 -3.41
C VAL A 295 7.29 -11.67 -3.62
N VAL A 296 6.16 -12.16 -4.10
CA VAL A 296 5.97 -13.55 -4.55
C VAL A 296 5.65 -13.56 -6.04
N HIS A 297 6.41 -14.35 -6.82
CA HIS A 297 6.05 -14.72 -8.19
C HIS A 297 4.84 -15.66 -8.15
N ILE A 298 3.66 -15.07 -8.24
CA ILE A 298 2.45 -15.68 -7.68
C ILE A 298 1.95 -16.87 -8.48
N HIS A 299 2.02 -16.82 -9.81
CA HIS A 299 1.55 -17.95 -10.64
C HIS A 299 2.41 -19.20 -10.42
N GLN A 300 3.74 -19.04 -10.41
CA GLN A 300 4.66 -20.15 -10.17
C GLN A 300 4.42 -20.76 -8.79
N TYR A 301 4.24 -19.90 -7.80
CA TYR A 301 3.90 -20.31 -6.46
C TYR A 301 2.60 -21.14 -6.41
N ILE A 302 1.53 -20.65 -7.07
CA ILE A 302 0.21 -21.30 -7.10
C ILE A 302 0.27 -22.64 -7.81
N TRP A 303 0.82 -22.72 -9.03
CA TRP A 303 0.78 -23.99 -9.75
C TRP A 303 1.69 -25.04 -9.09
N SER A 304 2.82 -24.64 -8.50
CA SER A 304 3.68 -25.56 -7.74
C SER A 304 2.96 -26.09 -6.51
N PHE A 305 2.16 -25.27 -5.84
CA PHE A 305 1.31 -25.72 -4.74
C PHE A 305 0.19 -26.64 -5.24
N PHE A 306 -0.54 -26.28 -6.29
CA PHE A 306 -1.62 -27.08 -6.85
C PHE A 306 -1.14 -28.43 -7.40
N ASP A 307 0.10 -28.54 -7.88
CA ASP A 307 0.68 -29.81 -8.34
C ASP A 307 0.78 -30.85 -7.21
N THR A 308 0.85 -30.38 -5.95
CA THR A 308 0.80 -31.26 -4.76
C THR A 308 -0.61 -31.76 -4.42
N LEU A 309 -1.65 -31.23 -5.07
CA LEU A 309 -3.06 -31.51 -4.79
C LEU A 309 -3.71 -32.34 -5.91
N LYS A 310 -4.53 -33.32 -5.54
CA LYS A 310 -5.28 -34.13 -6.51
C LYS A 310 -6.46 -33.34 -7.09
N GLY A 311 -6.69 -33.46 -8.41
CA GLY A 311 -7.84 -32.85 -9.10
C GLY A 311 -7.62 -31.42 -9.62
N TYR A 312 -6.42 -30.84 -9.44
CA TYR A 312 -6.12 -29.45 -9.81
C TYR A 312 -5.53 -29.27 -11.21
N GLY A 313 -5.40 -30.32 -12.03
CA GLY A 313 -4.76 -30.26 -13.35
C GLY A 313 -5.35 -29.18 -14.29
N LYS A 314 -6.68 -29.02 -14.30
CA LYS A 314 -7.35 -27.94 -15.05
C LYS A 314 -6.96 -26.55 -14.52
N ARG A 315 -7.00 -26.36 -13.20
CA ARG A 315 -6.67 -25.08 -12.55
C ARG A 315 -5.20 -24.70 -12.77
N ILE A 316 -4.30 -25.68 -12.80
CA ILE A 316 -2.90 -25.46 -13.17
C ILE A 316 -2.77 -24.92 -14.61
N SER A 317 -3.53 -25.46 -15.57
CA SER A 317 -3.55 -24.95 -16.95
C SER A 317 -4.02 -23.50 -17.01
N GLU A 318 -5.14 -23.20 -16.35
CA GLU A 318 -5.71 -21.86 -16.32
C GLU A 318 -4.77 -20.84 -15.64
N VAL A 319 -4.07 -21.21 -14.57
CA VAL A 319 -3.08 -20.34 -13.92
C VAL A 319 -1.89 -20.07 -14.84
N LYS A 320 -1.44 -21.06 -15.61
CA LYS A 320 -0.38 -20.87 -16.63
C LYS A 320 -0.84 -19.98 -17.78
N GLU A 321 -2.10 -20.11 -18.21
CA GLU A 321 -2.71 -19.22 -19.20
C GLU A 321 -2.84 -17.79 -18.68
N ALA A 322 -3.30 -17.60 -17.44
CA ALA A 322 -3.37 -16.30 -16.79
C ALA A 322 -1.98 -15.66 -16.65
N TYR A 323 -0.93 -16.43 -16.34
CA TYR A 323 0.45 -15.93 -16.35
C TYR A 323 0.85 -15.42 -17.74
N ASN A 324 0.57 -16.20 -18.79
CA ASN A 324 0.85 -15.78 -20.17
C ASN A 324 0.07 -14.52 -20.53
N HIS A 325 -1.19 -14.37 -20.09
CA HIS A 325 -1.97 -13.16 -20.27
C HIS A 325 -1.32 -11.96 -19.57
N ALA A 326 -1.02 -12.09 -18.27
CA ALA A 326 -0.46 -11.02 -17.45
C ALA A 326 0.85 -10.48 -18.04
N VAL A 327 1.77 -11.38 -18.39
CA VAL A 327 3.06 -11.03 -19.02
C VAL A 327 2.89 -10.34 -20.36
N GLN A 328 1.80 -10.65 -21.09
CA GLN A 328 1.57 -10.07 -22.42
C GLN A 328 0.79 -8.75 -22.41
N LYS A 329 -0.14 -8.56 -21.48
CA LYS A 329 -1.11 -7.45 -21.54
C LYS A 329 -1.07 -6.52 -20.35
N ALA A 330 -0.68 -6.98 -19.15
CA ALA A 330 -0.78 -6.15 -17.95
C ALA A 330 0.14 -4.92 -18.04
N GLY A 331 1.39 -5.09 -18.51
CA GLY A 331 2.33 -3.96 -18.71
C GLY A 331 1.74 -2.82 -19.55
N TYR A 332 1.15 -3.16 -20.71
CA TYR A 332 0.46 -2.21 -21.57
C TYR A 332 -0.75 -1.58 -20.88
N ASN A 333 -1.62 -2.39 -20.26
CA ASN A 333 -2.83 -1.91 -19.60
C ASN A 333 -2.50 -0.88 -18.50
N HIS A 334 -1.54 -1.19 -17.63
CA HIS A 334 -1.10 -0.31 -16.56
C HIS A 334 -0.40 0.96 -17.09
N ARG A 335 0.38 0.85 -18.17
CA ARG A 335 0.95 2.02 -18.84
C ARG A 335 -0.14 2.97 -19.36
N GLU A 336 -1.21 2.44 -19.97
CA GLU A 336 -2.33 3.26 -20.45
C GLU A 336 -3.14 3.87 -19.30
N ARG A 337 -3.29 3.16 -18.18
CA ARG A 337 -3.90 3.71 -16.95
C ARG A 337 -3.09 4.88 -16.40
N ARG A 338 -1.76 4.77 -16.30
CA ARG A 338 -0.89 5.89 -15.90
C ARG A 338 -1.01 7.09 -16.84
N LYS A 339 -1.08 6.87 -18.16
CA LYS A 339 -1.34 7.96 -19.13
C LYS A 339 -2.67 8.66 -18.88
N PHE A 340 -3.73 7.90 -18.65
CA PHE A 340 -5.05 8.46 -18.32
C PHE A 340 -5.00 9.28 -17.03
N LEU A 341 -4.41 8.72 -15.97
CA LEU A 341 -4.36 9.35 -14.65
C LEU A 341 -3.53 10.64 -14.66
N ARG A 342 -2.45 10.74 -15.45
CA ARG A 342 -1.72 12.01 -15.61
C ARG A 342 -2.64 13.14 -16.09
N THR A 343 -3.43 12.88 -17.13
CA THR A 343 -4.37 13.88 -17.66
C THR A 343 -5.48 14.18 -16.65
N ALA A 344 -6.07 13.14 -16.04
CA ALA A 344 -7.16 13.31 -15.09
C ALA A 344 -6.73 14.08 -13.83
N LEU A 345 -5.63 13.70 -13.18
CA LEU A 345 -5.16 14.37 -11.97
C LEU A 345 -4.68 15.79 -12.26
N LYS A 346 -4.10 16.05 -13.44
CA LYS A 346 -3.76 17.40 -13.89
C LYS A 346 -5.01 18.28 -14.04
N GLU A 347 -6.06 17.77 -14.68
CA GLU A 347 -7.33 18.49 -14.81
C GLU A 347 -7.93 18.80 -13.43
N LEU A 348 -7.99 17.80 -12.55
CA LEU A 348 -8.46 17.98 -11.18
C LEU A 348 -7.66 19.05 -10.43
N GLY A 349 -6.33 18.94 -10.43
CA GLY A 349 -5.46 19.89 -9.73
C GLY A 349 -5.63 21.32 -10.21
N LEU A 350 -5.67 21.54 -11.53
CA LEU A 350 -5.86 22.87 -12.11
C LEU A 350 -7.23 23.47 -11.76
N ILE A 351 -8.30 22.68 -11.82
CA ILE A 351 -9.66 23.15 -11.50
C ILE A 351 -9.81 23.44 -10.01
N PHE A 352 -9.26 22.61 -9.13
CA PHE A 352 -9.29 22.86 -7.69
C PHE A 352 -8.41 24.04 -7.27
N MET A 353 -7.32 24.28 -7.99
CA MET A 353 -6.50 25.47 -7.77
C MET A 353 -7.24 26.76 -8.15
N ASP A 354 -8.00 26.73 -9.25
CA ASP A 354 -8.84 27.86 -9.69
C ASP A 354 -10.08 28.05 -8.81
N GLN A 355 -10.75 26.96 -8.44
CA GLN A 355 -11.98 26.95 -7.63
C GLN A 355 -11.85 26.04 -6.39
N PRO A 356 -11.16 26.48 -5.32
CA PRO A 356 -10.96 25.68 -4.10
C PRO A 356 -12.26 25.24 -3.42
N GLY A 357 -13.35 25.99 -3.59
CA GLY A 357 -14.68 25.63 -3.07
C GLY A 357 -15.20 24.28 -3.56
N LEU A 358 -14.73 23.78 -4.69
CA LEU A 358 -15.10 22.46 -5.22
C LEU A 358 -14.50 21.30 -4.42
N LEU A 359 -13.50 21.53 -3.58
CA LEU A 359 -12.91 20.51 -2.72
C LEU A 359 -13.92 19.92 -1.72
N GLY A 360 -14.98 20.67 -1.37
CA GLY A 360 -16.12 20.16 -0.60
C GLY A 360 -16.90 19.10 -1.37
N PRO A 361 -17.71 19.47 -2.39
CA PRO A 361 -18.58 18.53 -3.10
C PRO A 361 -17.82 17.45 -3.90
N LYS A 362 -16.53 17.65 -4.22
CA LYS A 362 -15.74 16.74 -5.06
C LYS A 362 -14.64 16.00 -4.30
N ALA A 363 -14.63 16.03 -2.97
CA ALA A 363 -13.60 15.38 -2.15
C ALA A 363 -13.38 13.91 -2.55
N LEU A 364 -14.46 13.16 -2.79
CA LEU A 364 -14.38 11.75 -3.18
C LEU A 364 -13.52 11.53 -4.43
N MET A 365 -13.64 12.39 -5.45
CA MET A 365 -12.86 12.27 -6.68
C MET A 365 -11.35 12.44 -6.44
N ILE A 366 -10.97 13.27 -5.45
CA ILE A 366 -9.56 13.48 -5.09
C ILE A 366 -9.00 12.17 -4.54
N PHE A 367 -9.67 11.57 -3.56
CA PHE A 367 -9.22 10.34 -2.91
C PHE A 367 -9.26 9.14 -3.84
N MET A 368 -10.24 9.06 -4.75
CA MET A 368 -10.24 8.08 -5.83
C MET A 368 -9.03 8.26 -6.76
N GLY A 369 -8.79 9.49 -7.25
CA GLY A 369 -7.67 9.78 -8.15
C GLY A 369 -6.31 9.51 -7.52
N LEU A 370 -6.13 9.91 -6.26
CA LEU A 370 -4.95 9.62 -5.45
C LEU A 370 -4.74 8.12 -5.28
N CYS A 371 -5.78 7.37 -4.88
CA CYS A 371 -5.71 5.92 -4.72
C CYS A 371 -5.34 5.21 -6.03
N TYR A 372 -5.98 5.58 -7.14
CA TYR A 372 -5.71 4.96 -8.43
C TYR A 372 -4.29 5.25 -8.92
N ALA A 373 -3.82 6.48 -8.76
CA ALA A 373 -2.45 6.84 -9.10
C ALA A 373 -1.43 6.10 -8.22
N ARG A 374 -1.67 6.04 -6.90
CA ARG A 374 -0.85 5.28 -5.96
C ARG A 374 -0.75 3.82 -6.37
N ASP A 375 -1.87 3.15 -6.62
CA ASP A 375 -1.90 1.74 -7.00
C ASP A 375 -1.10 1.48 -8.28
N GLU A 376 -1.19 2.34 -9.29
CA GLU A 376 -0.41 2.23 -10.53
C GLU A 376 1.09 2.49 -10.33
N VAL A 377 1.48 3.37 -9.40
CA VAL A 377 2.88 3.58 -9.01
C VAL A 377 3.42 2.34 -8.31
N LEU A 378 2.70 1.80 -7.31
CA LEU A 378 3.10 0.57 -6.61
C LEU A 378 3.23 -0.61 -7.56
N TRP A 379 2.29 -0.73 -8.50
CA TRP A 379 2.31 -1.76 -9.53
C TRP A 379 3.57 -1.63 -10.39
N LEU A 380 3.87 -0.43 -10.89
CA LEU A 380 5.05 -0.22 -11.73
C LEU A 380 6.35 -0.58 -11.00
N LEU A 381 6.52 -0.13 -9.75
CA LEU A 381 7.77 -0.34 -8.99
C LEU A 381 8.09 -1.83 -8.81
N ARG A 382 7.12 -2.60 -8.30
CA ARG A 382 7.36 -4.02 -8.01
C ARG A 382 7.61 -4.83 -9.28
N HIS A 383 6.89 -4.52 -10.36
CA HIS A 383 6.99 -5.27 -11.62
C HIS A 383 8.21 -4.87 -12.45
N ASN A 384 8.67 -3.61 -12.33
CA ASN A 384 9.94 -3.17 -12.90
C ASN A 384 11.13 -3.87 -12.24
N ASP A 385 11.13 -3.97 -10.91
CA ASP A 385 12.21 -4.64 -10.16
C ASP A 385 12.15 -6.18 -10.28
N ASN A 386 10.97 -6.73 -10.56
CA ASN A 386 10.73 -8.17 -10.68
C ASN A 386 10.11 -8.53 -12.05
N PRO A 387 10.87 -8.40 -13.16
CA PRO A 387 10.37 -8.72 -14.48
C PRO A 387 10.05 -10.22 -14.62
N PRO A 388 9.22 -10.62 -15.60
CA PRO A 388 8.85 -12.01 -15.82
C PRO A 388 10.08 -12.92 -16.05
N ILE A 389 10.09 -14.08 -15.37
CA ILE A 389 11.22 -15.04 -15.37
C ILE A 389 11.49 -15.61 -16.77
N HIS A 390 10.43 -15.86 -17.54
CA HIS A 390 10.52 -16.34 -18.91
C HIS A 390 10.22 -15.22 -19.90
N LYS A 391 11.27 -14.63 -20.48
CA LYS A 391 11.14 -13.68 -21.58
C LYS A 391 10.61 -14.40 -22.81
N THR A 392 9.39 -14.10 -23.24
CA THR A 392 8.95 -14.47 -24.59
C THR A 392 9.83 -13.72 -25.59
N LYS A 393 10.51 -14.43 -26.50
CA LYS A 393 11.40 -13.82 -27.51
C LYS A 393 10.66 -12.68 -28.24
N GLY A 394 11.26 -11.49 -28.27
CA GLY A 394 10.76 -10.32 -29.03
C GLY A 394 9.87 -9.33 -28.30
N LYS A 395 9.68 -9.45 -26.97
CA LYS A 395 8.83 -8.49 -26.20
C LYS A 395 9.66 -7.61 -25.27
N SER A 396 9.45 -6.31 -25.42
CA SER A 396 10.23 -5.24 -24.81
C SER A 396 9.78 -4.97 -23.37
N THR A 397 10.72 -4.85 -22.42
CA THR A 397 10.46 -4.36 -21.06
C THR A 397 10.19 -2.85 -21.00
N GLU A 398 10.03 -2.19 -22.14
CA GLU A 398 9.76 -0.75 -22.23
C GLU A 398 8.47 -0.31 -21.52
N ASP A 399 7.43 -1.15 -21.49
CA ASP A 399 6.18 -0.78 -20.80
C ASP A 399 6.33 -0.70 -19.27
N LEU A 400 7.41 -1.29 -18.73
CA LEU A 400 7.80 -1.22 -17.31
C LEU A 400 8.68 -0.01 -17.01
N VAL A 401 8.93 0.86 -17.97
CA VAL A 401 9.68 2.12 -17.79
C VAL A 401 8.79 3.28 -18.20
N ASP A 402 8.44 4.15 -17.26
CA ASP A 402 7.59 5.31 -17.54
C ASP A 402 8.36 6.62 -17.39
N ARG A 403 8.86 7.15 -18.51
CA ARG A 403 9.57 8.44 -18.55
C ARG A 403 8.72 9.64 -18.09
N HIS A 404 7.40 9.49 -18.04
CA HIS A 404 6.46 10.51 -17.59
C HIS A 404 5.92 10.23 -16.19
N LEU A 405 6.50 9.28 -15.46
CA LEU A 405 6.18 9.06 -14.05
C LEU A 405 6.33 10.34 -13.21
N PRO A 406 7.36 11.21 -13.41
CA PRO A 406 7.48 12.45 -12.64
C PRO A 406 6.24 13.34 -12.68
N GLU A 407 5.61 13.47 -13.84
CA GLU A 407 4.35 14.20 -14.00
C GLU A 407 3.21 13.65 -13.14
N LEU A 408 3.07 12.31 -13.09
CA LEU A 408 2.04 11.67 -12.26
C LEU A 408 2.30 11.92 -10.77
N LEU A 409 3.55 11.72 -10.33
CA LEU A 409 3.97 11.94 -8.95
C LEU A 409 3.74 13.40 -8.52
N PHE A 410 4.06 14.35 -9.38
CA PHE A 410 3.82 15.76 -9.12
C PHE A 410 2.34 16.07 -8.93
N HIS A 411 1.46 15.58 -9.80
CA HIS A 411 0.02 15.84 -9.67
C HIS A 411 -0.60 15.16 -8.44
N MET A 412 -0.05 14.04 -7.98
CA MET A 412 -0.42 13.46 -6.68
C MET A 412 -0.05 14.41 -5.52
N GLU A 413 1.19 14.93 -5.50
CA GLU A 413 1.62 15.88 -4.46
C GLU A 413 0.85 17.20 -4.51
N ASP A 414 0.55 17.71 -5.71
CA ASP A 414 -0.22 18.94 -5.88
C ASP A 414 -1.64 18.81 -5.27
N LEU A 415 -2.33 17.68 -5.53
CA LEU A 415 -3.62 17.39 -4.89
C LEU A 415 -3.51 17.25 -3.37
N ARG A 416 -2.45 16.61 -2.85
CA ARG A 416 -2.20 16.51 -1.40
C ARG A 416 -2.01 17.89 -0.77
N VAL A 417 -1.28 18.79 -1.44
CA VAL A 417 -1.08 20.18 -1.01
C VAL A 417 -2.40 20.94 -1.01
N LEU A 418 -3.23 20.80 -2.05
CA LEU A 418 -4.54 21.46 -2.13
C LEU A 418 -5.46 21.04 -0.98
N VAL A 419 -5.52 19.74 -0.65
CA VAL A 419 -6.31 19.24 0.48
C VAL A 419 -5.85 19.84 1.81
N ARG A 420 -4.54 19.87 2.07
CA ARG A 420 -4.00 20.47 3.31
C ARG A 420 -4.25 21.97 3.37
N LYS A 421 -3.96 22.68 2.28
CA LYS A 421 -4.08 24.14 2.17
C LYS A 421 -5.51 24.63 2.37
N TYR A 422 -6.48 23.89 1.84
CA TYR A 422 -7.89 24.27 1.89
C TYR A 422 -8.73 23.34 2.79
N SER A 423 -8.09 22.74 3.80
CA SER A 423 -8.74 21.83 4.76
C SER A 423 -9.98 22.45 5.42
N GLN A 424 -9.92 23.72 5.82
CA GLN A 424 -11.07 24.44 6.39
C GLN A 424 -12.27 24.54 5.43
N VAL A 425 -12.05 24.60 4.11
CA VAL A 425 -13.13 24.63 3.11
C VAL A 425 -13.86 23.29 3.11
N MET A 426 -13.11 22.18 3.16
CA MET A 426 -13.66 20.83 3.24
C MET A 426 -14.39 20.62 4.57
N GLN A 427 -13.76 21.01 5.69
CA GLN A 427 -14.36 20.95 7.02
C GLN A 427 -15.70 21.69 7.08
N ARG A 428 -15.75 22.95 6.61
CA ARG A 428 -16.98 23.76 6.59
C ARG A 428 -18.08 23.06 5.80
N TYR A 429 -17.77 22.55 4.61
CA TYR A 429 -18.74 21.86 3.76
C TYR A 429 -19.30 20.60 4.43
N TYR A 430 -18.44 19.74 4.97
CA TYR A 430 -18.87 18.47 5.55
C TYR A 430 -19.50 18.62 6.95
N VAL A 431 -19.13 19.63 7.74
CA VAL A 431 -19.87 19.98 8.96
C VAL A 431 -21.32 20.35 8.65
N GLN A 432 -21.55 21.14 7.59
CA GLN A 432 -22.92 21.46 7.15
C GLN A 432 -23.65 20.21 6.65
N TYR A 433 -22.98 19.37 5.87
CA TYR A 433 -23.56 18.12 5.35
C TYR A 433 -24.01 17.20 6.50
N LEU A 434 -23.12 17.00 7.49
CA LEU A 434 -23.35 16.15 8.64
C LEU A 434 -24.55 16.63 9.47
N SER A 435 -24.65 17.93 9.78
CA SER A 435 -25.70 18.45 10.65
C SER A 435 -27.04 18.70 9.95
N HIS A 436 -27.05 19.01 8.66
CA HIS A 436 -28.29 19.40 7.95
C HIS A 436 -28.86 18.33 7.02
N TRP A 437 -28.08 17.32 6.62
CA TRP A 437 -28.57 16.23 5.76
C TRP A 437 -28.45 14.88 6.45
N ASP A 438 -27.24 14.52 6.88
CA ASP A 438 -26.97 13.18 7.41
C ASP A 438 -27.71 12.93 8.72
N ALA A 439 -27.66 13.90 9.64
CA ALA A 439 -28.38 13.87 10.91
C ALA A 439 -29.89 13.66 10.73
N ILE A 440 -30.51 14.40 9.81
CA ILE A 440 -31.95 14.32 9.53
C ILE A 440 -32.31 12.95 8.96
N THR A 441 -31.56 12.52 7.93
CA THR A 441 -31.77 11.21 7.28
C THR A 441 -31.58 10.06 8.26
N LEU A 442 -30.54 10.12 9.11
CA LEU A 442 -30.29 9.10 10.12
C LEU A 442 -31.43 9.03 11.14
N LYS A 443 -31.92 10.18 11.61
CA LYS A 443 -33.07 10.26 12.52
C LYS A 443 -34.34 9.65 11.91
N GLU A 444 -34.60 9.90 10.63
CA GLU A 444 -35.74 9.31 9.92
C GLU A 444 -35.62 7.79 9.78
N ILE A 445 -34.43 7.27 9.48
CA ILE A 445 -34.18 5.82 9.41
C ILE A 445 -34.35 5.19 10.79
N MET A 446 -33.79 5.81 11.84
CA MET A 446 -33.89 5.33 13.21
C MET A 446 -35.35 5.23 13.68
N GLN A 447 -36.22 6.18 13.34
CA GLN A 447 -37.65 6.14 13.68
C GLN A 447 -38.40 4.97 13.01
N LYS A 448 -37.89 4.45 11.89
CA LYS A 448 -38.48 3.32 11.16
C LYS A 448 -38.00 1.96 11.70
N LEU A 449 -36.97 1.93 12.56
CA LEU A 449 -36.48 0.71 13.18
C LEU A 449 -37.45 0.30 14.32
N GLN A 450 -38.35 -0.65 14.05
CA GLN A 450 -39.43 -1.04 14.97
C GLN A 450 -38.95 -1.73 16.26
N THR A 451 -37.82 -2.43 16.20
CA THR A 451 -37.21 -3.15 17.34
C THR A 451 -35.70 -2.99 17.29
N CYS A 452 -35.17 -2.09 18.11
CA CYS A 452 -33.75 -1.88 18.33
C CYS A 452 -33.39 -2.25 19.77
N PRO A 453 -32.43 -3.16 20.02
CA PRO A 453 -31.97 -3.42 21.38
C PRO A 453 -31.31 -2.17 21.98
N GLU A 454 -31.20 -2.14 23.31
CA GLU A 454 -30.78 -0.95 24.07
C GLU A 454 -29.38 -0.48 23.67
N ASP A 455 -28.40 -1.38 23.59
CA ASP A 455 -27.00 -1.04 23.28
C ASP A 455 -26.86 -0.42 21.87
N GLU A 456 -27.45 -1.04 20.85
CA GLU A 456 -27.47 -0.52 19.48
C GLU A 456 -28.22 0.81 19.38
N GLY A 457 -29.32 0.96 20.13
CA GLY A 457 -30.11 2.18 20.20
C GLY A 457 -29.33 3.35 20.83
N ILE A 458 -28.55 3.08 21.88
CA ILE A 458 -27.65 4.04 22.52
C ILE A 458 -26.58 4.50 21.53
N ILE A 459 -25.94 3.56 20.82
CA ILE A 459 -24.92 3.90 19.81
C ILE A 459 -25.52 4.76 18.71
N LEU A 460 -26.62 4.32 18.07
CA LEU A 460 -27.26 5.08 16.99
C LEU A 460 -27.69 6.48 17.42
N SER A 461 -28.23 6.62 18.64
CA SER A 461 -28.60 7.91 19.21
C SER A 461 -27.38 8.80 19.47
N SER A 462 -26.29 8.23 19.98
CA SER A 462 -25.02 8.94 20.18
C SER A 462 -24.44 9.44 18.85
N LEU A 463 -24.41 8.58 17.82
CA LEU A 463 -23.95 8.94 16.48
C LEU A 463 -24.79 10.11 15.92
N CYS A 464 -26.13 9.98 15.96
CA CYS A 464 -27.04 11.02 15.47
C CYS A 464 -26.87 12.35 16.22
N ASN A 465 -26.78 12.33 17.55
CA ASN A 465 -26.60 13.53 18.36
C ASN A 465 -25.26 14.21 18.07
N THR A 466 -24.19 13.42 17.90
CA THR A 466 -22.84 13.93 17.61
C THR A 466 -22.83 14.75 16.33
N ILE A 467 -23.42 14.24 15.23
CA ILE A 467 -23.45 14.94 13.95
C ILE A 467 -24.48 16.08 13.91
N SER A 468 -25.57 15.98 14.66
CA SER A 468 -26.61 17.03 14.74
C SER A 468 -26.11 18.30 15.42
N ASN A 469 -25.20 18.18 16.39
CA ASN A 469 -24.70 19.30 17.17
C ASN A 469 -23.58 20.08 16.48
N LEU A 470 -23.19 19.69 15.26
CA LEU A 470 -22.12 20.36 14.53
C LEU A 470 -22.59 21.67 13.90
N SER A 471 -21.73 22.68 13.96
CA SER A 471 -22.01 23.98 13.34
C SER A 471 -20.79 24.59 12.67
N VAL A 472 -21.04 25.43 11.66
CA VAL A 472 -19.98 26.15 10.93
C VAL A 472 -19.15 27.04 11.86
N LYS A 473 -19.76 27.54 12.94
CA LYS A 473 -19.06 28.36 13.93
C LYS A 473 -17.85 27.64 14.53
N GLN A 474 -17.95 26.34 14.78
CA GLN A 474 -16.84 25.54 15.30
C GLN A 474 -15.64 25.50 14.33
N VAL A 475 -15.92 25.51 13.01
CA VAL A 475 -14.88 25.59 11.99
C VAL A 475 -14.25 26.99 11.95
N GLU A 476 -15.08 28.04 12.03
CA GLU A 476 -14.61 29.44 12.07
C GLU A 476 -13.76 29.73 13.32
N ASP A 477 -14.12 29.12 14.45
CA ASP A 477 -13.42 29.20 15.73
C ASP A 477 -12.17 28.27 15.79
N ASN A 478 -11.88 27.50 14.73
CA ASN A 478 -10.80 26.51 14.66
C ASN A 478 -10.83 25.47 15.79
N GLU A 479 -12.02 25.00 16.15
CA GLU A 479 -12.16 23.90 17.11
C GLU A 479 -11.50 22.62 16.59
N THR A 480 -10.89 21.86 17.48
CA THR A 480 -10.32 20.55 17.14
C THR A 480 -11.42 19.50 17.18
N PHE A 481 -11.81 19.00 16.01
CA PHE A 481 -12.76 17.90 15.89
C PHE A 481 -12.09 16.56 16.17
N ASN A 482 -12.83 15.61 16.74
CA ASN A 482 -12.40 14.23 16.92
C ASN A 482 -13.59 13.27 16.82
N PHE A 483 -13.65 12.54 15.71
CA PHE A 483 -14.66 11.54 15.42
C PHE A 483 -14.10 10.11 15.50
N PHE A 484 -12.97 9.90 16.19
CA PHE A 484 -12.43 8.55 16.42
C PHE A 484 -13.45 7.65 17.13
N ALA A 485 -14.07 8.14 18.21
CA ALA A 485 -15.09 7.40 18.95
C ALA A 485 -16.31 7.08 18.06
N PHE A 486 -16.77 8.06 17.28
CA PHE A 486 -17.87 7.89 16.32
C PHE A 486 -17.59 6.75 15.34
N ARG A 487 -16.41 6.75 14.70
CA ARG A 487 -16.03 5.73 13.71
C ARG A 487 -15.85 4.35 14.37
N LEU A 488 -15.32 4.30 15.58
CA LEU A 488 -15.19 3.05 16.33
C LEU A 488 -16.55 2.48 16.73
N ASP A 489 -17.49 3.33 17.17
CA ASP A 489 -18.84 2.91 17.52
C ASP A 489 -19.63 2.44 16.31
N TRP A 490 -19.43 3.06 15.14
CA TRP A 490 -19.97 2.51 13.89
C TRP A 490 -19.39 1.13 13.58
N PHE A 491 -18.09 0.92 13.75
CA PHE A 491 -17.49 -0.41 13.56
C PHE A 491 -18.01 -1.43 14.59
N ARG A 492 -18.18 -1.04 15.86
CA ARG A 492 -18.85 -1.88 16.88
C ARG A 492 -20.27 -2.25 16.45
N LEU A 493 -21.04 -1.29 15.98
CA LEU A 493 -22.40 -1.51 15.51
C LEU A 493 -22.43 -2.48 14.32
N GLN A 494 -21.50 -2.37 13.37
CA GLN A 494 -21.35 -3.37 12.30
C GLN A 494 -21.12 -4.77 12.89
N ALA A 495 -20.23 -4.92 13.87
CA ALA A 495 -19.98 -6.22 14.51
C ALA A 495 -21.21 -6.77 15.26
N TYR A 496 -21.97 -5.91 15.94
CA TYR A 496 -23.17 -6.30 16.67
C TYR A 496 -24.32 -6.69 15.75
N THR A 497 -24.47 -6.03 14.59
CA THR A 497 -25.60 -6.20 13.67
C THR A 497 -25.29 -7.12 12.48
N SER A 498 -24.11 -7.74 12.44
CA SER A 498 -23.68 -8.63 11.35
C SER A 498 -23.55 -10.08 11.78
N THR A 499 -24.38 -10.56 12.71
CA THR A 499 -24.47 -11.99 13.03
C THR A 499 -25.86 -12.54 12.72
N ALA A 500 -25.95 -13.83 12.43
CA ALA A 500 -27.20 -14.50 12.09
C ALA A 500 -28.32 -14.37 13.16
N LYS A 501 -27.95 -14.12 14.43
CA LYS A 501 -28.90 -14.00 15.56
C LYS A 501 -29.19 -12.55 15.98
N SER A 502 -28.63 -11.58 15.28
CA SER A 502 -28.81 -10.15 15.62
C SER A 502 -30.26 -9.73 15.40
N THR A 503 -30.82 -8.95 16.32
CA THR A 503 -32.19 -8.43 16.20
C THR A 503 -32.32 -7.43 15.05
N ILE A 504 -31.32 -6.55 14.90
CA ILE A 504 -31.13 -5.72 13.71
C ILE A 504 -30.01 -6.34 12.90
N ARG A 505 -30.34 -6.84 11.71
CA ARG A 505 -29.35 -7.32 10.75
C ARG A 505 -29.04 -6.25 9.73
N LEU A 506 -27.77 -5.87 9.61
CA LEU A 506 -27.37 -4.79 8.73
C LEU A 506 -27.58 -5.15 7.25
N ILE A 507 -27.42 -6.42 6.88
CA ILE A 507 -27.65 -6.92 5.52
C ILE A 507 -29.11 -6.78 5.07
N ASP A 508 -30.05 -6.80 6.02
CA ASP A 508 -31.49 -6.60 5.79
C ASP A 508 -31.85 -5.09 5.85
N ASN A 509 -30.96 -4.25 6.37
CA ASN A 509 -31.13 -2.80 6.55
C ASN A 509 -30.09 -1.99 5.74
N ARG A 510 -29.95 -2.29 4.45
CA ARG A 510 -28.88 -1.73 3.60
C ARG A 510 -28.87 -0.21 3.53
N ASN A 511 -30.03 0.45 3.56
CA ASN A 511 -30.10 1.92 3.53
C ASN A 511 -29.39 2.56 4.73
N LEU A 512 -29.49 1.94 5.91
CA LEU A 512 -28.77 2.39 7.11
C LEU A 512 -27.26 2.23 6.91
N ALA A 513 -26.84 1.09 6.37
CA ALA A 513 -25.44 0.79 6.10
C ALA A 513 -24.82 1.79 5.08
N GLN A 514 -25.52 2.06 3.98
CA GLN A 514 -25.10 3.00 2.94
C GLN A 514 -24.99 4.43 3.47
N LEU A 515 -25.97 4.86 4.29
CA LEU A 515 -25.93 6.16 4.93
C LEU A 515 -24.73 6.25 5.87
N LEU A 516 -24.55 5.29 6.79
CA LEU A 516 -23.47 5.34 7.77
C LEU A 516 -22.07 5.18 7.16
N ASP A 517 -21.94 4.46 6.03
CA ASP A 517 -20.71 4.46 5.21
C ASP A 517 -20.39 5.86 4.67
N SER A 518 -21.41 6.56 4.17
CA SER A 518 -21.28 7.95 3.68
C SER A 518 -20.95 8.92 4.81
N VAL A 519 -21.65 8.81 5.95
CA VAL A 519 -21.42 9.63 7.14
C VAL A 519 -20.00 9.41 7.67
N GLN A 520 -19.52 8.16 7.69
CA GLN A 520 -18.15 7.87 8.07
C GLN A 520 -17.16 8.62 7.17
N PHE A 521 -17.33 8.56 5.85
CA PHE A 521 -16.50 9.34 4.92
C PHE A 521 -16.59 10.84 5.23
N HIS A 522 -17.78 11.39 5.45
CA HIS A 522 -17.98 12.81 5.79
C HIS A 522 -17.26 13.21 7.09
N THR A 523 -17.28 12.37 8.14
CA THR A 523 -16.51 12.65 9.37
C THR A 523 -15.01 12.73 9.10
N LYS A 524 -14.47 11.83 8.25
CA LYS A 524 -13.04 11.84 7.89
C LYS A 524 -12.64 13.12 7.15
N MET A 525 -13.56 13.76 6.43
CA MET A 525 -13.32 15.05 5.76
C MET A 525 -13.24 16.23 6.73
N VAL A 526 -13.65 16.03 7.99
CA VAL A 526 -13.60 17.04 9.04
C VAL A 526 -12.34 16.89 9.90
N ASP A 527 -12.08 15.70 10.43
CA ASP A 527 -11.01 15.50 11.44
C ASP A 527 -9.82 14.63 10.97
N ASN A 528 -9.91 13.97 9.82
CA ASN A 528 -8.98 12.89 9.46
C ASN A 528 -8.38 13.01 8.05
N LEU A 529 -8.24 14.23 7.53
CA LEU A 529 -7.74 14.50 6.17
C LEU A 529 -6.30 13.99 5.96
N ASP A 530 -5.40 14.17 6.92
CA ASP A 530 -4.01 13.70 6.78
C ASP A 530 -3.91 12.17 6.71
N GLU A 531 -4.74 11.45 7.48
CA GLU A 531 -4.79 9.99 7.40
C GLU A 531 -5.41 9.53 6.07
N MET A 532 -6.45 10.21 5.58
CA MET A 532 -7.01 9.94 4.25
C MET A 532 -5.97 10.14 3.14
N LEU A 533 -5.15 11.19 3.24
CA LEU A 533 -4.03 11.41 2.33
C LEU A 533 -2.98 10.30 2.45
N ARG A 534 -2.68 9.82 3.65
CA ARG A 534 -1.76 8.68 3.86
C ARG A 534 -2.33 7.40 3.23
N GLU A 535 -3.55 7.01 3.57
CA GLU A 535 -4.20 5.78 3.09
C GLU A 535 -4.25 5.70 1.56
N THR A 536 -4.57 6.82 0.91
CA THR A 536 -4.82 6.88 -0.54
C THR A 536 -3.61 7.29 -1.38
N SER A 537 -2.56 7.87 -0.82
CA SER A 537 -1.42 8.38 -1.61
C SER A 537 -0.05 8.28 -0.96
N ASP A 538 0.10 7.50 0.11
CA ASP A 538 1.43 7.24 0.65
C ASP A 538 2.33 6.53 -0.37
N LEU A 539 3.56 7.04 -0.48
CA LEU A 539 4.60 6.58 -1.39
C LEU A 539 5.91 6.30 -0.64
N SER A 540 5.81 6.03 0.67
CA SER A 540 6.93 5.61 1.51
C SER A 540 7.65 4.36 0.98
N ILE A 541 6.99 3.59 0.10
CA ILE A 541 7.55 2.44 -0.62
C ILE A 541 8.86 2.75 -1.35
N PHE A 542 9.07 4.00 -1.81
CA PHE A 542 10.31 4.41 -2.46
C PHE A 542 11.53 4.32 -1.54
N CYS A 543 11.32 4.32 -0.21
CA CYS A 543 12.37 4.03 0.77
C CYS A 543 12.98 2.63 0.56
N PHE A 544 12.20 1.67 0.06
CA PHE A 544 12.64 0.30 -0.20
C PHE A 544 13.05 0.08 -1.67
N TYR A 545 12.52 0.90 -2.60
CA TYR A 545 12.90 0.94 -4.02
C TYR A 545 13.82 2.13 -4.36
N ASN A 546 14.76 2.44 -3.48
CA ASN A 546 15.59 3.66 -3.58
C ASN A 546 16.38 3.77 -4.89
N ARG A 547 16.92 2.66 -5.39
CA ARG A 547 17.64 2.65 -6.67
C ARG A 547 16.74 3.16 -7.81
N ILE A 548 15.53 2.62 -7.91
CA ILE A 548 14.57 3.04 -8.93
C ILE A 548 14.18 4.50 -8.72
N PHE A 549 14.04 4.93 -7.46
CA PHE A 549 13.69 6.31 -7.13
C PHE A 549 14.74 7.32 -7.64
N GLU A 550 16.03 7.03 -7.39
CA GLU A 550 17.16 7.84 -7.85
C GLU A 550 17.31 7.80 -9.39
N GLU A 551 17.16 6.63 -10.01
CA GLU A 551 17.17 6.50 -11.47
C GLU A 551 16.07 7.33 -12.14
N GLN A 552 14.85 7.31 -11.60
CA GLN A 552 13.74 8.13 -12.11
C GLN A 552 13.99 9.63 -11.92
N PHE A 553 14.65 10.03 -10.83
CA PHE A 553 15.05 11.43 -10.61
C PHE A 553 16.06 11.89 -11.67
N HIS A 554 17.12 11.12 -11.92
CA HIS A 554 18.12 11.47 -12.93
C HIS A 554 17.51 11.52 -14.34
N MET A 555 16.64 10.56 -14.69
CA MET A 555 15.90 10.59 -15.94
C MET A 555 15.00 11.84 -16.08
N CYS A 556 14.40 12.30 -14.97
CA CYS A 556 13.60 13.52 -14.94
C CYS A 556 14.46 14.77 -15.18
N LEU A 557 15.64 14.83 -14.56
CA LEU A 557 16.59 15.93 -14.67
C LEU A 557 17.08 16.11 -16.12
N GLU A 558 17.39 14.99 -16.80
CA GLU A 558 17.90 14.98 -18.18
C GLU A 558 16.84 15.34 -19.23
N PHE A 559 15.54 15.24 -18.92
CA PHE A 559 14.47 15.44 -19.87
C PHE A 559 13.67 16.73 -19.60
N PRO A 560 13.90 17.84 -20.35
CA PRO A 560 13.36 19.16 -20.01
C PRO A 560 11.84 19.23 -19.85
N ALA A 561 11.09 18.46 -20.63
CA ALA A 561 9.63 18.42 -20.53
C ALA A 561 9.13 17.83 -19.20
N GLN A 562 9.93 16.99 -18.55
CA GLN A 562 9.64 16.39 -17.25
C GLN A 562 10.34 17.08 -16.09
N ASN A 563 11.47 17.74 -16.31
CA ASN A 563 12.23 18.47 -15.29
C ASN A 563 11.36 19.49 -14.53
N ARG A 564 10.33 20.06 -15.17
CA ARG A 564 9.34 20.93 -14.50
C ARG A 564 8.61 20.29 -13.29
N TYR A 565 8.59 18.96 -13.21
CA TYR A 565 7.93 18.17 -12.17
C TYR A 565 8.90 17.63 -11.11
N ILE A 566 10.20 17.95 -11.22
CA ILE A 566 11.27 17.34 -10.43
C ILE A 566 11.12 17.54 -8.91
N VAL A 567 10.39 18.56 -8.47
CA VAL A 567 10.10 18.83 -7.05
C VAL A 567 9.26 17.72 -6.38
N ALA A 568 8.61 16.85 -7.16
CA ALA A 568 7.88 15.70 -6.62
C ALA A 568 8.81 14.75 -5.84
N PHE A 569 10.04 14.54 -6.30
CA PHE A 569 11.01 13.63 -5.67
C PHE A 569 11.38 14.04 -4.23
N PRO A 570 11.90 15.26 -3.97
CA PRO A 570 12.17 15.69 -2.60
C PRO A 570 10.90 15.78 -1.74
N SER A 571 9.73 16.05 -2.32
CA SER A 571 8.45 16.09 -1.59
C SER A 571 8.07 14.70 -1.06
N ILE A 572 8.21 13.66 -1.88
CA ILE A 572 7.93 12.26 -1.51
C ILE A 572 8.85 11.77 -0.39
N CYS A 573 10.06 12.32 -0.21
CA CYS A 573 10.91 11.97 0.93
C CYS A 573 10.23 12.22 2.28
N SER A 574 9.26 13.14 2.36
CA SER A 574 8.44 13.36 3.57
C SER A 574 7.57 12.15 3.94
N HIS A 575 7.27 11.27 2.97
CA HIS A 575 6.44 10.09 3.18
C HIS A 575 7.18 8.97 3.91
N PHE A 576 8.52 8.95 3.88
CA PHE A 576 9.30 7.79 4.32
C PHE A 576 9.03 7.41 5.78
N GLN A 577 8.69 8.37 6.64
CA GLN A 577 8.38 8.05 8.05
C GLN A 577 7.06 7.29 8.22
N ASN A 578 6.15 7.35 7.25
CA ASN A 578 4.85 6.67 7.30
C ASN A 578 4.97 5.13 7.25
N CYS A 579 6.09 4.58 6.77
CA CYS A 579 6.29 3.13 6.72
C CYS A 579 6.82 2.52 8.02
N THR A 580 7.06 3.34 9.05
CA THR A 580 7.56 2.91 10.35
C THR A 580 6.42 2.43 11.24
N HIS A 581 6.72 1.53 12.17
CA HIS A 581 5.73 1.01 13.12
C HIS A 581 6.27 1.10 14.56
N GLU A 582 5.40 1.36 15.54
CA GLU A 582 5.79 1.50 16.95
C GLU A 582 6.42 0.24 17.53
N LEU A 583 6.00 -0.92 17.02
CA LEU A 583 6.57 -2.23 17.37
C LEU A 583 7.93 -2.54 16.73
N CYS A 584 8.47 -1.66 15.87
CA CYS A 584 9.82 -1.78 15.34
C CYS A 584 10.54 -0.42 15.38
N PRO A 585 10.80 0.14 16.58
CA PRO A 585 11.48 1.42 16.70
C PRO A 585 12.92 1.38 16.19
N GLU A 586 13.52 0.18 16.06
CA GLU A 586 14.91 -0.03 15.68
C GLU A 586 15.23 0.50 14.26
N GLU A 587 14.28 0.45 13.33
CA GLU A 587 14.46 0.95 11.95
C GLU A 587 14.16 2.44 11.77
N ARG A 588 13.45 3.07 12.73
CA ARG A 588 12.88 4.41 12.56
C ARG A 588 13.95 5.48 12.31
N HIS A 589 15.06 5.41 13.06
CA HIS A 589 16.16 6.36 12.90
C HIS A 589 16.83 6.22 11.53
N HIS A 590 17.06 4.97 11.10
CA HIS A 590 17.67 4.68 9.81
C HIS A 590 16.81 5.16 8.63
N ILE A 591 15.49 4.92 8.68
CA ILE A 591 14.55 5.40 7.66
C ILE A 591 14.53 6.93 7.59
N ARG A 592 14.57 7.61 8.76
CA ARG A 592 14.63 9.08 8.82
C ARG A 592 15.96 9.62 8.26
N GLU A 593 17.09 9.05 8.63
CA GLU A 593 18.39 9.46 8.09
C GLU A 593 18.45 9.27 6.57
N ARG A 594 17.90 8.16 6.07
CA ARG A 594 17.78 7.90 4.65
C ARG A 594 16.95 8.97 3.95
N SER A 595 15.78 9.31 4.50
CA SER A 595 14.92 10.34 3.90
C SER A 595 15.61 11.71 3.84
N LEU A 596 16.34 12.08 4.89
CA LEU A 596 17.13 13.31 4.96
C LEU A 596 18.32 13.32 3.98
N SER A 597 19.01 12.19 3.84
CA SER A 597 20.11 12.05 2.90
C SER A 597 19.64 12.18 1.45
N VAL A 598 18.54 11.50 1.11
CA VAL A 598 18.00 11.47 -0.25
C VAL A 598 17.41 12.83 -0.65
N VAL A 599 16.65 13.48 0.24
CA VAL A 599 16.12 14.83 -0.06
C VAL A 599 17.24 15.85 -0.27
N ASN A 600 18.30 15.80 0.53
CA ASN A 600 19.44 16.69 0.38
C ASN A 600 20.16 16.46 -0.96
N MET A 601 20.36 15.19 -1.35
CA MET A 601 20.93 14.84 -2.64
C MET A 601 20.10 15.38 -3.81
N PHE A 602 18.77 15.19 -3.79
CA PHE A 602 17.92 15.69 -4.86
C PHE A 602 17.96 17.21 -4.98
N LEU A 603 17.87 17.94 -3.86
CA LEU A 603 17.91 19.40 -3.87
C LEU A 603 19.26 19.94 -4.34
N ASP A 604 20.36 19.31 -3.96
CA ASP A 604 21.72 19.67 -4.40
C ASP A 604 21.90 19.46 -5.91
N GLU A 605 21.47 18.31 -6.45
CA GLU A 605 21.53 18.03 -7.89
C GLU A 605 20.62 18.96 -8.71
N MET A 606 19.42 19.28 -8.22
CA MET A 606 18.56 20.29 -8.83
C MET A 606 19.24 21.67 -8.90
N ALA A 607 19.89 22.09 -7.81
CA ALA A 607 20.59 23.37 -7.75
C ALA A 607 21.83 23.41 -8.66
N LYS A 608 22.59 22.30 -8.72
CA LYS A 608 23.73 22.14 -9.63
C LYS A 608 23.29 22.24 -11.08
N GLU A 609 22.19 21.60 -11.46
CA GLU A 609 21.71 21.65 -12.84
C GLU A 609 21.22 23.06 -13.23
N ALA A 610 20.49 23.73 -12.33
CA ALA A 610 20.12 25.12 -12.54
C ALA A 610 21.36 26.03 -12.71
N LYS A 611 22.41 25.83 -11.90
CA LYS A 611 23.69 26.53 -12.03
C LYS A 611 24.36 26.23 -13.38
N ASN A 612 24.38 24.97 -13.84
CA ASN A 612 24.96 24.59 -15.12
C ASN A 612 24.25 25.28 -16.28
N ILE A 613 22.92 25.30 -16.27
CA ILE A 613 22.10 25.99 -17.27
C ILE A 613 22.38 27.50 -17.27
N ILE A 614 22.41 28.15 -16.09
CA ILE A 614 22.74 29.58 -15.97
C ILE A 614 24.15 29.85 -16.50
N THR A 615 25.12 29.00 -16.18
CA THR A 615 26.50 29.14 -16.65
C THR A 615 26.57 29.05 -18.17
N ALA A 616 25.88 28.09 -18.79
CA ALA A 616 25.81 27.96 -20.24
C ALA A 616 25.15 29.19 -20.91
N ILE A 617 24.11 29.75 -20.28
CA ILE A 617 23.48 31.00 -20.73
C ILE A 617 24.49 32.16 -20.64
N CYS A 618 25.20 32.30 -19.52
CA CYS A 618 26.23 33.33 -19.34
C CYS A 618 27.35 33.21 -20.38
N ASP A 619 27.87 32.00 -20.64
CA ASP A 619 28.88 31.76 -21.66
C ASP A 619 28.40 32.18 -23.05
N GLN A 620 27.14 31.90 -23.37
CA GLN A 620 26.56 32.32 -24.65
C GLN A 620 26.40 33.85 -24.74
N GLN A 621 26.01 34.51 -23.65
CA GLN A 621 25.94 35.97 -23.57
C GLN A 621 27.34 36.61 -23.69
N CYS A 622 28.36 36.00 -23.08
CA CYS A 622 29.75 36.42 -23.21
C CYS A 622 30.22 36.32 -24.67
N LYS A 623 29.92 35.23 -25.38
CA LYS A 623 30.24 35.09 -26.81
C LYS A 623 29.54 36.16 -27.67
N MET A 624 28.26 36.42 -27.41
CA MET A 624 27.52 37.48 -28.10
C MET A 624 28.10 38.87 -27.81
N SER A 625 28.51 39.12 -26.57
CA SER A 625 29.16 40.37 -26.17
C SER A 625 30.55 40.52 -26.82
N ASP A 626 31.31 39.43 -26.91
CA ASP A 626 32.61 39.42 -27.58
C ASP A 626 32.48 39.79 -29.06
N GLN A 627 31.42 39.31 -29.74
CA GLN A 627 31.13 39.67 -31.15
C GLN A 627 30.94 41.18 -31.36
N LEU A 628 30.45 41.90 -30.35
CA LEU A 628 30.27 43.36 -30.40
C LEU A 628 31.56 44.15 -30.17
N LEU A 629 32.66 43.50 -29.78
CA LEU A 629 33.91 44.21 -29.52
C LEU A 629 34.50 44.82 -30.80
N PRO A 630 35.10 46.02 -30.72
CA PRO A 630 35.66 46.72 -31.89
C PRO A 630 36.66 45.91 -32.71
N LYS A 631 37.38 44.97 -32.07
CA LYS A 631 38.33 44.05 -32.74
C LYS A 631 37.69 43.30 -33.91
N ASN A 632 36.40 42.97 -33.82
CA ASN A 632 35.70 42.23 -34.86
C ASN A 632 35.35 43.09 -36.08
N CYS A 633 35.37 44.43 -35.97
CA CYS A 633 35.15 45.33 -37.11
C CYS A 633 36.41 45.53 -37.98
N ALA A 634 37.59 45.14 -37.49
CA ALA A 634 38.88 45.44 -38.14
C ALA A 634 38.97 44.87 -39.58
N HIS A 635 38.45 43.66 -39.81
CA HIS A 635 38.45 43.03 -41.12
C HIS A 635 37.54 43.78 -42.13
N LEU A 636 36.38 44.28 -41.68
CA LEU A 636 35.46 45.07 -42.51
C LEU A 636 36.12 46.38 -42.95
N ILE A 637 36.80 47.06 -42.02
CA ILE A 637 37.55 48.29 -42.31
C ILE A 637 38.66 48.01 -43.33
N SER A 638 39.45 46.95 -43.12
CA SER A 638 40.52 46.54 -44.06
C SER A 638 39.99 46.22 -45.46
N GLN A 639 38.90 45.47 -45.56
CA GLN A 639 38.24 45.16 -46.84
C GLN A 639 37.74 46.43 -47.55
N GLN A 640 37.17 47.37 -46.82
CA GLN A 640 36.66 48.61 -47.40
C GLN A 640 37.80 49.55 -47.87
N ILE A 641 38.91 49.60 -47.13
CA ILE A 641 40.13 50.32 -47.55
C ILE A 641 40.72 49.68 -48.82
N ASN A 642 40.78 48.34 -48.88
CA ASN A 642 41.29 47.62 -50.04
C ASN A 642 40.38 47.78 -51.28
N ARG A 643 39.06 47.82 -51.10
CA ARG A 643 38.10 48.17 -52.17
C ARG A 643 38.34 49.59 -52.68
N LYS A 644 38.45 50.59 -51.79
CA LYS A 644 38.76 51.98 -52.17
C LYS A 644 40.10 52.11 -52.91
N LYS A 645 41.13 51.34 -52.52
CA LYS A 645 42.42 51.29 -53.24
C LYS A 645 42.29 50.68 -54.64
N LYS A 646 41.52 49.60 -54.79
CA LYS A 646 41.24 48.99 -56.12
C LYS A 646 40.46 49.93 -57.04
N GLU A 647 39.47 50.67 -56.53
CA GLU A 647 38.73 51.67 -57.30
C GLU A 647 39.59 52.86 -57.72
N LYS A 648 40.49 53.34 -56.85
CA LYS A 648 41.48 54.37 -57.21
C LYS A 648 42.46 53.90 -58.30
N ASN A 649 42.87 52.64 -58.27
CA ASN A 649 43.74 52.07 -59.31
C ASN A 649 43.00 51.88 -60.65
N LYS A 650 41.71 51.49 -60.65
CA LYS A 650 40.89 51.47 -61.88
C LYS A 650 40.77 52.86 -62.52
N LYS A 651 40.48 53.91 -61.72
CA LYS A 651 40.43 55.30 -62.21
C LYS A 651 41.76 55.85 -62.74
N LYS A 652 42.89 55.22 -62.40
CA LYS A 652 44.21 55.55 -62.96
C LYS A 652 44.48 54.82 -64.29
N CYS A 653 43.86 53.66 -64.53
CA CYS A 653 43.98 52.93 -65.79
C CYS A 653 43.12 53.55 -66.90
N ASP A 654 41.96 54.13 -66.57
CA ASP A 654 41.08 54.83 -67.54
C ASP A 654 41.56 56.26 -67.91
N ARG A 655 42.77 56.66 -67.49
CA ARG A 655 43.39 57.98 -67.75
C ARG A 655 44.75 57.87 -68.45
N ILE A 656 45.05 56.72 -69.03
CA ILE A 656 46.11 56.50 -70.01
C ILE A 656 45.40 56.20 -71.32
#